data_AF-A0A3M0I5P2-F1
#
_entry.id   AF-A0A3M0I5P2-F1
#
_cell.length_a   1.000
_cell.length_b   1.000
_cell.length_c   1.000
_cell.angle_alpha   90.00
_cell.angle_beta   90.00
_cell.angle_gamma   90.00
#
_symmetry.space_group_name_H-M   'P 1'
#
loop_
_entity.id
_entity.type
_entity.pdbx_description
1 polymer ?
#
loop_
_entity_poly.entity_id
_entity_poly.type
_entity_poly.pdbx_seq_one_letter_code
_entity_poly.pdbx_strand_id
1 'polypeptide(L)'
;MRRRTALSVVSAAVGGTIVPFAFASAPAAAGSRALPGTPTARWDFDERAGTVTREAVSGTADPVAHVFDDARYKPDSDPLRRRGVRGRALYFDGCSTVVTAQGPGDLDASGGLTLDVWIAPYAYEHGIDGKPQALVDQHDPDAKSGFLLGLRRFGQIVFQLGFGDDLIEVQGSPDQPAAKGRWTHVAATYDPAARRLRVYRDGRLIGTATTPGRAPVLAAGKPLLIGRHNRSTLLNGEFRANMYLGLMDSLVIRPGTLDDPTAHKEHSDAIAALPGRRVPRPDLVQHRSRYDGDRHRPQFHMLPPWHWMNEPHAPVYFKGKYHIFYQHNPFGPYWGQIHWGHAVSTDMVHWRDLPIALAPTAGGVGPDGCWSGSACVDGDRGPVLFFTGGDDRLPYRQRTGLAVSAYATDGDPDLPAWTTRAEPVTEAPAGLPAGPGTAWAENFRDPFVWEEDGVWYQLVGSGIVDHDGSRVTRKHGGTALVHTARRPEGPWEYRGPLHWNDLAAQPEPGEVWELPVLLPLPGPGGRRSGKHILLISPWWEGFNRNAVKHTYYWIGTFDKRACRFLPDHDEPREFDFGEHFTGPSGFVTPDGRSVLFSITQDRRSEQQHAQSGWAHNAGMPVSVSLRADGRLGVEPITEAAGLRGERLARIRQTSVQEANRRLADVSGDLLDISAVVDPRGARTITLAVRACADGTEETLLRYDTAERRFWIDRGRSSLDPDVRKGVHGGTVELDSGRLRLRVLLDRSMVEAYVNGAHSLTSRVYPTRKDATGLRLTAEGGAARVLELDVWRMNGAYDTPVVPAAYDPPRPTDVDALPNHDFGTGDLTGWTVVSGTAFSDAGVTTRTDWGWGGPFYQAETQDDAGHHLWGFDPEAGGDDATGVLRSATVVLGGDGLVDLLVSGGNDPDRLYAAVVRAADGTVLARATGRGVEQYRRVVLDLSEHIGERIYVEVVDRTTGGWGHINVDDVNVPVRRQ
;
A
#
# COMPACT_ATOMS: atom_id res chain seq x y z
N MET A 1 3.16 12.35 4.54
CA MET A 1 2.13 11.58 5.29
C MET A 1 1.93 12.24 6.65
N ARG A 2 0.92 13.11 6.80
CA ARG A 2 0.54 13.62 8.13
C ARG A 2 -0.15 12.48 8.88
N ARG A 3 0.55 11.87 9.84
CA ARG A 3 -0.05 10.95 10.81
C ARG A 3 -0.99 11.77 11.70
N ARG A 4 -2.25 11.31 11.82
CA ARG A 4 -3.35 11.96 12.56
C ARG A 4 -2.88 12.49 13.91
N THR A 5 -3.14 13.78 14.14
CA THR A 5 -3.11 14.43 15.45
C THR A 5 -4.26 13.89 16.32
N ALA A 6 -3.99 13.83 17.62
CA ALA A 6 -4.75 13.17 18.67
C ALA A 6 -6.27 13.46 18.75
N LEU A 7 -7.05 12.43 19.06
CA LEU A 7 -8.35 12.54 19.71
C LEU A 7 -8.14 12.49 21.23
N SER A 8 -8.34 13.63 21.90
CA SER A 8 -8.39 13.74 23.35
C SER A 8 -9.72 13.18 23.88
N VAL A 9 -9.68 12.12 24.69
CA VAL A 9 -10.83 11.62 25.45
C VAL A 9 -11.03 12.50 26.68
N VAL A 10 -12.11 13.28 26.71
CA VAL A 10 -12.55 13.98 27.92
C VAL A 10 -13.28 12.97 28.82
N SER A 11 -12.62 12.55 29.91
CA SER A 11 -13.28 11.87 31.02
C SER A 11 -13.97 12.91 31.91
N ALA A 12 -15.30 12.92 31.93
CA ALA A 12 -16.08 13.68 32.92
C ALA A 12 -16.54 12.73 34.03
N ALA A 13 -15.98 12.90 35.23
CA ALA A 13 -16.46 12.32 36.46
C ALA A 13 -17.45 13.28 37.13
N VAL A 14 -18.70 12.85 37.32
CA VAL A 14 -19.67 13.42 38.27
C VAL A 14 -20.52 12.22 38.72
N GLY A 15 -20.44 11.74 39.96
CA GLY A 15 -20.99 12.40 41.15
C GLY A 15 -22.33 11.74 41.46
N GLY A 16 -22.31 10.68 42.28
CA GLY A 16 -23.50 9.91 42.63
C GLY A 16 -24.45 10.63 43.56
N THR A 17 -25.75 10.36 43.39
CA THR A 17 -26.76 10.54 44.46
C THR A 17 -27.79 9.43 44.38
N ILE A 18 -28.05 8.80 45.52
CA ILE A 18 -29.03 7.73 45.75
C ILE A 18 -30.34 8.36 46.23
N VAL A 19 -31.49 8.07 45.61
CA VAL A 19 -32.83 8.01 46.23
C VAL A 19 -33.81 7.18 45.35
N PRO A 20 -34.99 6.70 45.83
CA PRO A 20 -35.27 5.30 46.07
C PRO A 20 -36.34 4.69 45.13
N PHE A 21 -36.50 3.37 45.28
CA PHE A 21 -37.48 2.48 44.64
C PHE A 21 -38.91 3.02 44.52
N ALA A 22 -39.52 2.79 43.35
CA ALA A 22 -40.97 2.76 43.15
C ALA A 22 -41.38 1.49 42.38
N PHE A 23 -42.60 1.04 42.67
CA PHE A 23 -43.10 -0.32 42.50
C PHE A 23 -43.25 -0.83 41.06
N ALA A 24 -43.16 -2.16 40.96
CA ALA A 24 -43.37 -2.97 39.79
C ALA A 24 -44.74 -2.78 39.13
N SER A 25 -44.74 -2.74 37.79
CA SER A 25 -45.86 -3.11 36.95
C SER A 25 -45.53 -4.42 36.19
N ALA A 26 -46.58 -5.20 35.94
CA ALA A 26 -46.58 -6.62 35.57
C ALA A 26 -45.68 -7.01 34.38
N PRO A 27 -45.17 -8.27 34.33
CA PRO A 27 -44.42 -8.75 33.19
C PRO A 27 -45.35 -8.90 31.98
N ALA A 28 -45.00 -8.25 30.88
CA ALA A 28 -45.50 -8.64 29.57
C ALA A 28 -45.08 -10.10 29.30
N ALA A 29 -46.00 -10.86 28.68
CA ALA A 29 -45.88 -12.29 28.47
C ALA A 29 -44.50 -12.69 27.89
N ALA A 30 -43.79 -13.56 28.61
CA ALA A 30 -42.57 -14.20 28.12
C ALA A 30 -42.92 -15.04 26.89
N GLY A 31 -42.39 -14.68 25.72
CA GLY A 31 -42.48 -15.50 24.52
C GLY A 31 -41.84 -16.88 24.77
N SER A 32 -42.52 -17.94 24.35
CA SER A 32 -42.00 -19.31 24.42
C SER A 32 -40.71 -19.43 23.61
N ARG A 33 -39.69 -20.09 24.17
CA ARG A 33 -38.42 -20.35 23.50
C ARG A 33 -38.63 -21.20 22.23
N ALA A 34 -38.36 -20.63 21.07
CA ALA A 34 -38.39 -21.35 19.80
C ALA A 34 -37.01 -21.94 19.45
N LEU A 35 -36.99 -23.21 19.05
CA LEU A 35 -35.79 -23.83 18.48
C LEU A 35 -35.44 -23.18 17.14
N PRO A 36 -34.18 -23.29 16.68
CA PRO A 36 -33.75 -22.97 15.33
C PRO A 36 -34.76 -23.36 14.24
N GLY A 37 -35.27 -22.38 13.50
CA GLY A 37 -36.17 -22.60 12.36
C GLY A 37 -35.43 -22.82 11.04
N THR A 38 -36.19 -23.02 9.95
CA THR A 38 -35.68 -23.01 8.57
C THR A 38 -34.99 -21.66 8.27
N PRO A 39 -33.86 -21.63 7.55
CA PRO A 39 -33.21 -20.38 7.14
C PRO A 39 -34.16 -19.44 6.39
N THR A 40 -34.09 -18.15 6.71
CA THR A 40 -34.73 -17.09 5.92
C THR A 40 -33.78 -16.55 4.85
N ALA A 41 -32.46 -16.65 5.09
CA ALA A 41 -31.44 -16.46 4.07
C ALA A 41 -30.22 -17.36 4.31
N ARG A 42 -29.59 -17.81 3.22
CA ARG A 42 -28.40 -18.65 3.24
C ARG A 42 -27.52 -18.40 2.02
N TRP A 43 -26.25 -18.13 2.24
CA TRP A 43 -25.22 -18.10 1.20
C TRP A 43 -24.25 -19.25 1.43
N ASP A 44 -24.09 -20.11 0.42
CA ASP A 44 -23.19 -21.27 0.44
C ASP A 44 -21.85 -20.99 -0.24
N PHE A 45 -21.73 -19.88 -0.98
CA PHE A 45 -20.53 -19.47 -1.72
C PHE A 45 -19.90 -20.56 -2.62
N ASP A 46 -20.68 -21.57 -3.02
CA ASP A 46 -20.20 -22.78 -3.73
C ASP A 46 -20.03 -22.56 -5.25
N GLU A 47 -20.19 -21.33 -5.73
CA GLU A 47 -20.00 -21.02 -7.14
C GLU A 47 -18.57 -21.30 -7.61
N ARG A 48 -18.43 -21.73 -8.87
CA ARG A 48 -17.11 -22.04 -9.45
C ARG A 48 -16.37 -20.79 -9.94
N ALA A 49 -17.12 -19.80 -10.40
CA ALA A 49 -16.68 -18.63 -11.17
C ALA A 49 -17.80 -17.57 -11.16
N GLY A 50 -17.50 -16.37 -11.64
CA GLY A 50 -18.43 -15.25 -11.80
C GLY A 50 -18.49 -14.28 -10.62
N THR A 51 -19.13 -13.14 -10.90
CA THR A 51 -19.25 -11.95 -10.03
C THR A 51 -20.58 -11.91 -9.25
N VAL A 52 -21.22 -13.08 -9.05
CA VAL A 52 -22.46 -13.21 -8.30
C VAL A 52 -22.40 -14.38 -7.35
N THR A 53 -23.17 -14.32 -6.26
CA THR A 53 -23.47 -15.47 -5.41
C THR A 53 -24.97 -15.61 -5.26
N ARG A 54 -25.45 -16.85 -5.22
CA ARG A 54 -26.88 -17.14 -5.10
C ARG A 54 -27.28 -17.30 -3.64
N GLU A 55 -28.27 -16.53 -3.22
CA GLU A 55 -28.96 -16.75 -1.95
C GLU A 55 -29.87 -17.98 -2.09
N ALA A 56 -29.63 -19.01 -1.29
CA ALA A 56 -30.18 -20.35 -1.48
C ALA A 56 -31.67 -20.50 -1.13
N VAL A 57 -32.27 -19.57 -0.38
CA VAL A 57 -33.68 -19.62 0.03
C VAL A 57 -34.58 -18.96 -1.02
N SER A 58 -34.31 -17.69 -1.36
CA SER A 58 -35.06 -16.91 -2.35
C SER A 58 -34.63 -17.19 -3.79
N GLY A 59 -33.41 -17.67 -4.00
CA GLY A 59 -32.81 -17.87 -5.32
C GLY A 59 -32.26 -16.59 -5.96
N THR A 60 -32.30 -15.45 -5.26
CA THR A 60 -31.74 -14.18 -5.72
C THR A 60 -30.25 -14.30 -6.04
N ALA A 61 -29.81 -13.65 -7.12
CA ALA A 61 -28.40 -13.50 -7.45
C ALA A 61 -27.90 -12.17 -6.89
N ASP A 62 -27.09 -12.24 -5.84
CA ASP A 62 -26.49 -11.08 -5.20
C ASP A 62 -25.12 -10.78 -5.82
N PRO A 63 -24.84 -9.53 -6.22
CA PRO A 63 -23.56 -9.15 -6.80
C PRO A 63 -22.42 -9.26 -5.78
N VAL A 64 -21.29 -9.78 -6.25
CA VAL A 64 -19.99 -9.80 -5.56
C VAL A 64 -19.11 -8.77 -6.25
N ALA A 65 -18.96 -7.60 -5.63
CA ALA A 65 -18.06 -6.57 -6.13
C ALA A 65 -16.64 -6.82 -5.66
N HIS A 66 -15.65 -6.63 -6.52
CA HIS A 66 -14.23 -6.58 -6.20
C HIS A 66 -13.45 -5.74 -7.24
N VAL A 67 -12.20 -5.40 -6.92
CA VAL A 67 -11.43 -4.39 -7.68
C VAL A 67 -11.10 -4.75 -9.14
N PHE A 68 -11.24 -6.01 -9.56
CA PHE A 68 -10.96 -6.45 -10.94
C PHE A 68 -12.19 -6.93 -11.70
N ASP A 69 -13.39 -6.51 -11.27
CA ASP A 69 -14.60 -6.61 -12.10
C ASP A 69 -14.53 -5.67 -13.31
N ASP A 70 -13.84 -4.54 -13.16
CA ASP A 70 -13.52 -3.54 -14.19
C ASP A 70 -12.06 -3.12 -14.00
N ALA A 71 -11.14 -3.96 -14.49
CA ALA A 71 -9.72 -3.85 -14.19
C ALA A 71 -9.02 -2.82 -15.09
N ARG A 72 -8.35 -1.83 -14.48
CA ARG A 72 -7.69 -0.74 -15.23
C ARG A 72 -6.41 -1.15 -15.97
N TYR A 73 -5.57 -1.99 -15.35
CA TYR A 73 -4.19 -2.25 -15.82
C TYR A 73 -3.94 -3.68 -16.28
N LYS A 74 -4.92 -4.57 -16.09
CA LYS A 74 -4.90 -5.99 -16.43
C LYS A 74 -6.27 -6.39 -16.98
N PRO A 75 -6.43 -7.58 -17.58
CA PRO A 75 -7.75 -8.09 -17.93
C PRO A 75 -8.63 -8.31 -16.69
N ASP A 76 -9.95 -8.25 -16.86
CA ASP A 76 -10.90 -8.59 -15.80
C ASP A 76 -10.71 -10.04 -15.31
N SER A 77 -11.09 -10.29 -14.06
CA SER A 77 -11.00 -11.63 -13.47
C SER A 77 -12.02 -11.80 -12.37
N ASP A 78 -12.55 -13.00 -12.19
CA ASP A 78 -13.54 -13.27 -11.15
C ASP A 78 -13.00 -13.11 -9.71
N PRO A 79 -13.87 -12.78 -8.74
CA PRO A 79 -13.54 -12.90 -7.33
C PRO A 79 -13.15 -14.33 -6.97
N LEU A 80 -12.20 -14.47 -6.05
CA LEU A 80 -11.53 -15.74 -5.82
C LEU A 80 -12.40 -16.73 -5.05
N ARG A 81 -12.62 -17.91 -5.65
CA ARG A 81 -13.26 -19.07 -5.03
C ARG A 81 -12.22 -20.13 -4.68
N ARG A 82 -12.29 -20.70 -3.48
CA ARG A 82 -11.35 -21.73 -2.98
C ARG A 82 -12.10 -22.89 -2.35
N ARG A 83 -11.39 -23.95 -1.97
CA ARG A 83 -11.98 -25.09 -1.25
C ARG A 83 -12.53 -24.62 0.11
N GLY A 84 -13.81 -24.86 0.33
CA GLY A 84 -14.50 -24.56 1.58
C GLY A 84 -14.40 -25.69 2.61
N VAL A 85 -15.08 -25.50 3.74
CA VAL A 85 -15.46 -26.58 4.67
C VAL A 85 -16.36 -27.57 3.93
N ARG A 86 -17.29 -27.08 3.10
CA ARG A 86 -18.11 -27.85 2.17
C ARG A 86 -18.06 -27.20 0.80
N GLY A 87 -17.70 -27.98 -0.24
CA GLY A 87 -17.63 -27.42 -1.60
C GLY A 87 -16.58 -26.31 -1.70
N ARG A 88 -17.02 -25.09 -2.02
CA ARG A 88 -16.20 -23.90 -2.18
C ARG A 88 -16.56 -22.79 -1.18
N ALA A 89 -15.65 -21.84 -1.07
CA ALA A 89 -15.76 -20.65 -0.24
C ALA A 89 -15.36 -19.42 -1.06
N LEU A 90 -15.95 -18.27 -0.72
CA LEU A 90 -15.55 -16.96 -1.26
C LEU A 90 -14.39 -16.40 -0.44
N TYR A 91 -13.35 -15.93 -1.12
CA TYR A 91 -12.22 -15.25 -0.50
C TYR A 91 -12.45 -13.74 -0.51
N PHE A 92 -12.48 -13.14 0.68
CA PHE A 92 -12.54 -11.70 0.86
C PHE A 92 -11.12 -11.14 1.00
N ASP A 93 -10.78 -10.14 0.19
CA ASP A 93 -9.44 -9.58 0.10
C ASP A 93 -9.12 -8.49 1.12
N GLY A 94 -10.06 -8.13 2.00
CA GLY A 94 -9.84 -7.13 3.04
C GLY A 94 -9.88 -5.68 2.58
N CYS A 95 -10.12 -5.40 1.29
CA CYS A 95 -10.19 -4.02 0.78
C CYS A 95 -11.23 -3.74 -0.31
N SER A 96 -11.67 -4.76 -1.05
CA SER A 96 -12.55 -4.56 -2.21
C SER A 96 -13.69 -5.57 -2.31
N THR A 97 -13.49 -6.81 -1.87
CA THR A 97 -14.50 -7.87 -2.02
C THR A 97 -15.68 -7.64 -1.08
N VAL A 98 -16.90 -7.51 -1.63
CA VAL A 98 -18.14 -7.36 -0.84
C VAL A 98 -19.32 -7.98 -1.58
N VAL A 99 -20.21 -8.65 -0.85
CA VAL A 99 -21.52 -9.05 -1.37
C VAL A 99 -22.57 -8.05 -0.91
N THR A 100 -23.41 -7.59 -1.84
CA THR A 100 -24.53 -6.69 -1.53
C THR A 100 -25.85 -7.41 -1.77
N ALA A 101 -26.60 -7.69 -0.71
CA ALA A 101 -27.91 -8.33 -0.77
C ALA A 101 -29.01 -7.37 -0.27
N GLN A 102 -30.27 -7.65 -0.61
CA GLN A 102 -31.41 -6.84 -0.14
C GLN A 102 -31.70 -7.00 1.36
N GLY A 103 -31.32 -8.13 1.95
CA GLY A 103 -31.62 -8.47 3.34
C GLY A 103 -32.21 -9.87 3.47
N PRO A 104 -32.40 -10.38 4.69
CA PRO A 104 -32.81 -11.76 4.90
C PRO A 104 -34.32 -12.01 4.70
N GLY A 105 -34.98 -11.24 3.83
CA GLY A 105 -36.42 -11.36 3.55
C GLY A 105 -37.32 -11.11 4.77
N ASP A 106 -38.36 -11.95 4.94
CA ASP A 106 -39.37 -11.87 6.00
C ASP A 106 -38.88 -12.43 7.35
N LEU A 107 -37.67 -12.06 7.77
CA LEU A 107 -37.09 -12.51 9.05
C LEU A 107 -37.89 -11.97 10.25
N ASP A 108 -38.58 -12.85 10.97
CA ASP A 108 -39.20 -12.56 12.27
C ASP A 108 -38.24 -12.88 13.43
N ALA A 109 -37.65 -11.85 14.02
CA ALA A 109 -36.73 -11.97 15.15
C ALA A 109 -37.44 -11.97 16.53
N SER A 110 -38.78 -11.87 16.58
CA SER A 110 -39.54 -11.78 17.84
C SER A 110 -39.43 -13.06 18.69
N GLY A 111 -39.39 -14.22 18.04
CA GLY A 111 -39.16 -15.54 18.65
C GLY A 111 -37.69 -15.90 18.87
N GLY A 112 -36.76 -14.99 18.56
CA GLY A 112 -35.32 -15.19 18.58
C GLY A 112 -34.67 -15.10 17.20
N LEU A 113 -33.36 -14.92 17.18
CA LEU A 113 -32.55 -14.78 15.98
C LEU A 113 -31.27 -15.61 16.12
N THR A 114 -30.83 -16.26 15.06
CA THR A 114 -29.52 -16.90 14.99
C THR A 114 -28.83 -16.62 13.66
N LEU A 115 -27.57 -16.21 13.74
CA LEU A 115 -26.62 -16.12 12.63
C LEU A 115 -25.58 -17.24 12.80
N ASP A 116 -25.26 -17.92 11.70
CA ASP A 116 -24.28 -19.02 11.66
C ASP A 116 -23.33 -18.81 10.47
N VAL A 117 -22.02 -18.89 10.71
CA VAL A 117 -21.00 -18.61 9.69
C VAL A 117 -19.76 -19.49 9.87
N TRP A 118 -19.22 -20.00 8.76
CA TRP A 118 -17.91 -20.63 8.71
C TRP A 118 -16.89 -19.69 8.09
N ILE A 119 -15.86 -19.34 8.86
CA ILE A 119 -14.81 -18.38 8.45
C ILE A 119 -13.41 -18.95 8.65
N ALA A 120 -12.46 -18.56 7.80
CA ALA A 120 -11.03 -18.74 8.04
C ALA A 120 -10.28 -17.43 7.83
N PRO A 121 -10.04 -16.65 8.91
CA PRO A 121 -9.35 -15.36 8.82
C PRO A 121 -7.91 -15.53 8.35
N TYR A 122 -7.44 -14.64 7.47
CA TYR A 122 -6.02 -14.59 7.09
C TYR A 122 -5.23 -13.64 7.99
N ALA A 123 -5.76 -12.44 8.26
CA ALA A 123 -5.22 -11.48 9.20
C ALA A 123 -6.35 -10.76 9.96
N TYR A 124 -6.00 -9.92 10.93
CA TYR A 124 -6.97 -9.13 11.69
C TYR A 124 -6.72 -7.65 11.53
N GLU A 125 -7.80 -6.91 11.29
CA GLU A 125 -7.73 -5.46 11.24
C GLU A 125 -7.44 -4.86 12.62
N HIS A 126 -6.82 -3.67 12.60
CA HIS A 126 -6.62 -2.84 13.78
C HIS A 126 -7.94 -2.32 14.41
N GLY A 127 -9.10 -2.47 13.75
CA GLY A 127 -10.38 -1.95 14.25
C GLY A 127 -10.45 -0.43 14.15
N ILE A 128 -10.24 0.08 12.93
CA ILE A 128 -10.18 1.50 12.61
C ILE A 128 -11.48 2.19 13.05
N ASP A 129 -11.34 3.35 13.70
CA ASP A 129 -12.41 4.12 14.37
C ASP A 129 -13.23 3.30 15.39
N GLY A 130 -12.64 2.25 15.97
CA GLY A 130 -13.31 1.40 16.97
C GLY A 130 -14.36 0.45 16.40
N LYS A 131 -14.50 0.39 15.07
CA LYS A 131 -15.48 -0.45 14.37
C LYS A 131 -14.94 -1.87 14.16
N PRO A 132 -15.80 -2.90 14.22
CA PRO A 132 -15.41 -4.26 13.88
C PRO A 132 -15.26 -4.44 12.36
N GLN A 133 -14.43 -5.38 11.95
CA GLN A 133 -14.47 -5.95 10.60
C GLN A 133 -15.78 -6.73 10.46
N ALA A 134 -16.65 -6.33 9.55
CA ALA A 134 -17.93 -7.00 9.40
C ALA A 134 -17.78 -8.31 8.61
N LEU A 135 -18.29 -9.40 9.17
CA LEU A 135 -18.59 -10.62 8.42
C LEU A 135 -19.92 -10.45 7.69
N VAL A 136 -20.92 -9.95 8.42
CA VAL A 136 -22.21 -9.50 7.87
C VAL A 136 -22.70 -8.30 8.67
N ASP A 137 -23.24 -7.31 7.96
CA ASP A 137 -23.75 -6.06 8.54
C ASP A 137 -25.06 -5.64 7.83
N GLN A 138 -26.11 -5.52 8.62
CA GLN A 138 -27.35 -4.84 8.27
C GLN A 138 -27.85 -4.05 9.49
N HIS A 139 -26.98 -3.26 10.13
CA HIS A 139 -27.37 -2.44 11.28
C HIS A 139 -27.58 -0.96 10.95
N ASP A 140 -28.26 -0.23 11.82
CA ASP A 140 -28.23 1.21 11.86
C ASP A 140 -27.93 1.62 13.31
N PRO A 141 -26.70 2.04 13.62
CA PRO A 141 -26.31 2.34 15.00
C PRO A 141 -27.01 3.60 15.54
N ASP A 142 -27.45 4.53 14.70
CA ASP A 142 -28.14 5.75 15.14
C ASP A 142 -29.60 5.44 15.50
N ALA A 143 -30.26 4.67 14.64
CA ALA A 143 -31.60 4.14 14.91
C ALA A 143 -31.59 2.94 15.88
N LYS A 144 -30.40 2.49 16.29
CA LYS A 144 -30.12 1.31 17.12
C LYS A 144 -30.97 0.12 16.69
N SER A 145 -30.93 -0.18 15.39
CA SER A 145 -31.68 -1.25 14.74
C SER A 145 -30.75 -2.16 13.92
N GLY A 146 -31.25 -3.33 13.53
CA GLY A 146 -30.54 -4.32 12.75
C GLY A 146 -29.45 -5.06 13.53
N PHE A 147 -28.51 -5.68 12.82
CA PHE A 147 -27.49 -6.53 13.42
C PHE A 147 -26.15 -6.45 12.69
N LEU A 148 -25.07 -6.75 13.43
CA LEU A 148 -23.73 -6.93 12.90
C LEU A 148 -23.07 -8.12 13.58
N LEU A 149 -22.47 -9.00 12.78
CA LEU A 149 -21.54 -10.04 13.24
C LEU A 149 -20.16 -9.75 12.65
N GLY A 150 -19.13 -9.69 13.49
CA GLY A 150 -17.81 -9.23 13.06
C GLY A 150 -16.64 -9.67 13.94
N LEU A 151 -15.45 -9.21 13.56
CA LEU A 151 -14.20 -9.41 14.28
C LEU A 151 -13.61 -8.07 14.72
N ARG A 152 -13.33 -7.93 16.01
CA ARG A 152 -12.47 -6.86 16.55
C ARG A 152 -10.99 -7.25 16.42
N ARG A 153 -10.11 -6.39 16.95
CA ARG A 153 -8.67 -6.61 17.02
C ARG A 153 -8.36 -8.02 17.52
N PHE A 154 -7.32 -8.61 16.95
CA PHE A 154 -6.82 -9.94 17.35
C PHE A 154 -7.84 -11.09 17.20
N GLY A 155 -8.89 -10.90 16.39
CA GLY A 155 -9.85 -11.95 16.06
C GLY A 155 -10.95 -12.15 17.09
N GLN A 156 -11.15 -11.21 18.03
CA GLN A 156 -12.24 -11.27 19.00
C GLN A 156 -13.59 -11.17 18.28
N ILE A 157 -14.43 -12.19 18.44
CA ILE A 157 -15.74 -12.27 17.78
C ILE A 157 -16.74 -11.36 18.51
N VAL A 158 -17.49 -10.55 17.76
CA VAL A 158 -18.52 -9.66 18.32
C VAL A 158 -19.84 -9.78 17.57
N PHE A 159 -20.94 -9.64 18.31
CA PHE A 159 -22.29 -9.57 17.75
C PHE A 159 -23.05 -8.39 18.35
N GLN A 160 -23.63 -7.57 17.49
CA GLN A 160 -24.45 -6.41 17.85
C GLN A 160 -25.88 -6.62 17.38
N LEU A 161 -26.85 -6.25 18.21
CA LEU A 161 -28.27 -6.30 17.88
C LEU A 161 -29.01 -5.07 18.42
N GLY A 162 -29.79 -4.45 17.54
CA GLY A 162 -30.57 -3.25 17.84
C GLY A 162 -31.98 -3.54 18.34
N PHE A 163 -32.43 -2.75 19.32
CA PHE A 163 -33.74 -2.83 19.97
C PHE A 163 -34.48 -1.47 19.95
N GLY A 164 -34.11 -0.55 19.06
CA GLY A 164 -34.70 0.78 18.90
C GLY A 164 -34.07 1.83 19.81
N ASP A 165 -34.12 1.64 21.14
CA ASP A 165 -33.45 2.56 22.08
C ASP A 165 -32.11 2.02 22.60
N ASP A 166 -31.83 0.73 22.41
CA ASP A 166 -30.60 0.07 22.82
C ASP A 166 -29.93 -0.60 21.61
N LEU A 167 -28.60 -0.47 21.52
CA LEU A 167 -27.76 -1.32 20.69
C LEU A 167 -26.93 -2.17 21.64
N ILE A 168 -27.23 -3.47 21.71
CA ILE A 168 -26.53 -4.39 22.62
C ILE A 168 -25.42 -5.09 21.86
N GLU A 169 -24.20 -5.00 22.38
CA GLU A 169 -23.05 -5.76 21.90
C GLU A 169 -22.74 -6.89 22.89
N VAL A 170 -22.52 -8.09 22.35
CA VAL A 170 -21.83 -9.18 23.05
C VAL A 170 -20.46 -9.38 22.45
N GLN A 171 -19.45 -9.46 23.31
CA GLN A 171 -18.07 -9.75 22.94
C GLN A 171 -17.71 -11.16 23.38
N GLY A 172 -17.12 -11.93 22.48
CA GLY A 172 -16.45 -13.17 22.81
C GLY A 172 -15.21 -12.92 23.65
N SER A 173 -14.83 -13.93 24.43
CA SER A 173 -13.65 -13.86 25.29
C SER A 173 -12.36 -13.64 24.46
N PRO A 174 -11.48 -12.68 24.82
CA PRO A 174 -10.27 -12.37 24.06
C PRO A 174 -9.26 -13.54 23.94
N ASP A 175 -9.27 -14.50 24.86
CA ASP A 175 -8.47 -15.72 24.84
C ASP A 175 -9.02 -16.80 23.89
N GLN A 176 -10.20 -16.58 23.31
CA GLN A 176 -10.85 -17.51 22.37
C GLN A 176 -11.14 -16.85 21.01
N PRO A 177 -10.14 -16.29 20.32
CA PRO A 177 -10.33 -15.61 19.04
C PRO A 177 -10.66 -16.58 17.90
N ALA A 178 -11.22 -16.05 16.80
CA ALA A 178 -11.28 -16.75 15.52
C ALA A 178 -9.85 -16.87 14.95
N ALA A 179 -9.22 -18.04 15.09
CA ALA A 179 -7.79 -18.21 14.83
C ALA A 179 -7.41 -18.07 13.34
N LYS A 180 -6.33 -17.32 13.04
CA LYS A 180 -5.79 -17.20 11.67
C LYS A 180 -5.45 -18.57 11.07
N GLY A 181 -5.72 -18.74 9.77
CA GLY A 181 -5.35 -19.96 9.05
C GLY A 181 -6.13 -21.22 9.46
N ARG A 182 -7.23 -21.07 10.20
CA ARG A 182 -8.10 -22.18 10.61
C ARG A 182 -9.55 -21.80 10.39
N TRP A 183 -10.32 -22.77 9.90
CA TRP A 183 -11.77 -22.66 9.90
C TRP A 183 -12.30 -22.58 11.34
N THR A 184 -13.18 -21.61 11.57
CA THR A 184 -13.87 -21.38 12.83
C THR A 184 -15.37 -21.34 12.53
N HIS A 185 -16.14 -22.13 13.28
CA HIS A 185 -17.60 -22.06 13.25
C HIS A 185 -18.07 -21.03 14.27
N VAL A 186 -18.77 -19.99 13.81
CA VAL A 186 -19.28 -18.93 14.67
C VAL A 186 -20.80 -18.93 14.60
N ALA A 187 -21.45 -19.01 15.77
CA ALA A 187 -22.89 -18.86 15.89
C ALA A 187 -23.21 -17.73 16.88
N ALA A 188 -24.03 -16.77 16.48
CA ALA A 188 -24.48 -15.67 17.31
C ALA A 188 -26.01 -15.69 17.42
N THR A 189 -26.55 -15.58 18.62
CA THR A 189 -27.99 -15.77 18.84
C THR A 189 -28.58 -14.79 19.86
N TYR A 190 -29.84 -14.44 19.62
CA TYR A 190 -30.71 -13.75 20.56
C TYR A 190 -31.79 -14.70 21.10
N ASP A 191 -31.87 -14.77 22.43
CA ASP A 191 -32.86 -15.54 23.17
C ASP A 191 -33.78 -14.59 23.96
N PRO A 192 -35.02 -14.36 23.47
CA PRO A 192 -35.96 -13.46 24.12
C PRO A 192 -36.43 -13.98 25.49
N ALA A 193 -36.52 -15.31 25.66
CA ALA A 193 -36.96 -15.92 26.91
C ALA A 193 -35.91 -15.76 28.02
N ALA A 194 -34.63 -15.95 27.69
CA ALA A 194 -33.53 -15.72 28.62
C ALA A 194 -33.08 -14.26 28.70
N ARG A 195 -33.59 -13.38 27.83
CA ARG A 195 -33.15 -11.99 27.64
C ARG A 195 -31.64 -11.87 27.47
N ARG A 196 -31.09 -12.66 26.55
CA ARG A 196 -29.64 -12.75 26.31
C ARG A 196 -29.26 -12.76 24.84
N LEU A 197 -28.15 -12.09 24.55
CA LEU A 197 -27.31 -12.42 23.41
C LEU A 197 -26.27 -13.46 23.84
N ARG A 198 -25.92 -14.36 22.92
CA ARG A 198 -24.84 -15.34 23.09
C ARG A 198 -24.02 -15.43 21.81
N VAL A 199 -22.72 -15.64 21.97
CA VAL A 199 -21.80 -15.97 20.87
C VAL A 199 -21.13 -17.29 21.20
N TYR A 200 -21.11 -18.18 20.22
CA TYR A 200 -20.46 -19.47 20.27
C TYR A 200 -19.34 -19.53 19.25
N ARG A 201 -18.24 -20.18 19.65
CA ARG A 201 -17.15 -20.58 18.77
C ARG A 201 -17.00 -22.09 18.83
N ASP A 202 -17.06 -22.75 17.68
CA ASP A 202 -16.92 -24.21 17.56
C ASP A 202 -17.88 -24.95 18.52
N GLY A 203 -19.10 -24.43 18.63
CA GLY A 203 -20.16 -24.96 19.51
C GLY A 203 -19.99 -24.70 21.00
N ARG A 204 -19.01 -23.87 21.42
CA ARG A 204 -18.76 -23.50 22.82
C ARG A 204 -19.11 -22.04 23.08
N LEU A 205 -19.80 -21.76 24.19
CA LEU A 205 -20.17 -20.40 24.58
C LEU A 205 -18.92 -19.59 24.92
N ILE A 206 -18.75 -18.43 24.29
CA ILE A 206 -17.59 -17.54 24.52
C ILE A 206 -17.97 -16.14 24.99
N GLY A 207 -19.25 -15.78 24.93
CA GLY A 207 -19.71 -14.46 25.36
C GLY A 207 -21.21 -14.40 25.56
N THR A 208 -21.66 -13.56 26.49
CA THR A 208 -23.08 -13.29 26.73
C THR A 208 -23.30 -11.82 27.10
N ALA A 209 -24.45 -11.26 26.71
CA ALA A 209 -24.89 -9.94 27.13
C ALA A 209 -26.39 -9.97 27.46
N THR A 210 -26.83 -9.15 28.41
CA THR A 210 -28.25 -9.02 28.77
C THR A 210 -28.97 -8.08 27.80
N THR A 211 -30.19 -8.42 27.41
CA THR A 211 -31.02 -7.63 26.48
C THR A 211 -32.24 -7.01 27.17
N PRO A 212 -32.82 -5.95 26.58
CA PRO A 212 -34.11 -5.41 27.02
C PRO A 212 -35.23 -6.45 26.82
N GLY A 213 -36.38 -6.25 27.48
CA GLY A 213 -37.53 -7.15 27.43
C GLY A 213 -38.44 -6.91 26.22
N ARG A 214 -37.88 -6.55 25.07
CA ARG A 214 -38.60 -6.21 23.83
C ARG A 214 -37.97 -6.88 22.63
N ALA A 215 -38.71 -7.00 21.54
CA ALA A 215 -38.21 -7.56 20.30
C ALA A 215 -37.13 -6.66 19.68
N PRO A 216 -36.14 -7.24 18.98
CA PRO A 216 -35.20 -6.48 18.16
C PRO A 216 -35.95 -5.71 17.07
N VAL A 217 -35.42 -4.53 16.72
CA VAL A 217 -35.89 -3.76 15.57
C VAL A 217 -34.91 -4.03 14.44
N LEU A 218 -35.34 -4.67 13.35
CA LEU A 218 -34.48 -4.90 12.19
C LEU A 218 -34.38 -3.64 11.32
N ALA A 219 -33.23 -3.42 10.67
CA ALA A 219 -33.04 -2.32 9.73
C ALA A 219 -33.57 -2.68 8.32
N ALA A 220 -34.85 -3.08 8.25
CA ALA A 220 -35.50 -3.44 6.99
C ALA A 220 -35.45 -2.26 6.00
N GLY A 221 -35.05 -2.54 4.75
CA GLY A 221 -34.86 -1.52 3.71
C GLY A 221 -33.43 -0.96 3.57
N LYS A 222 -32.49 -1.37 4.44
CA LYS A 222 -31.06 -1.19 4.20
C LYS A 222 -30.48 -2.44 3.52
N PRO A 223 -29.53 -2.29 2.58
CA PRO A 223 -28.85 -3.45 2.02
C PRO A 223 -28.09 -4.21 3.12
N LEU A 224 -28.11 -5.53 3.04
CA LEU A 224 -27.26 -6.40 3.83
C LEU A 224 -25.92 -6.55 3.13
N LEU A 225 -24.84 -6.24 3.83
CA LEU A 225 -23.48 -6.34 3.31
C LEU A 225 -22.76 -7.53 3.94
N ILE A 226 -22.11 -8.36 3.12
CA ILE A 226 -21.26 -9.47 3.57
C ILE A 226 -19.81 -9.09 3.27
N GLY A 227 -18.96 -9.15 4.30
CA GLY A 227 -17.54 -8.81 4.22
C GLY A 227 -17.17 -7.32 4.35
N ARG A 228 -18.15 -6.43 4.55
CA ARG A 228 -17.93 -4.97 4.68
C ARG A 228 -18.89 -4.33 5.67
N HIS A 229 -18.38 -3.46 6.53
CA HIS A 229 -19.22 -2.62 7.38
C HIS A 229 -19.95 -1.56 6.56
N ASN A 230 -21.25 -1.38 6.79
CA ASN A 230 -22.10 -0.45 6.05
C ASN A 230 -21.79 1.04 6.30
N ARG A 231 -20.99 1.35 7.32
CA ARG A 231 -20.42 2.67 7.59
C ARG A 231 -18.88 2.58 7.67
N SER A 232 -18.27 1.80 6.77
CA SER A 232 -16.81 1.66 6.63
C SER A 232 -16.07 3.01 6.66
N THR A 233 -14.93 3.05 7.33
CA THR A 233 -14.08 4.25 7.37
C THR A 233 -13.32 4.41 6.05
N LEU A 234 -13.36 5.62 5.48
CA LEU A 234 -12.57 5.99 4.31
C LEU A 234 -11.11 6.28 4.74
N LEU A 235 -10.16 5.64 4.07
CA LEU A 235 -8.73 5.80 4.28
C LEU A 235 -8.10 6.42 3.04
N ASN A 236 -7.27 7.45 3.26
CA ASN A 236 -6.55 8.16 2.21
C ASN A 236 -7.45 8.61 1.03
N GLY A 237 -8.73 8.91 1.30
CA GLY A 237 -9.70 9.32 0.27
C GLY A 237 -10.18 8.22 -0.68
N GLU A 238 -9.55 7.04 -0.67
CA GLU A 238 -9.80 5.99 -1.68
C GLU A 238 -10.24 4.65 -1.07
N PHE A 239 -9.56 4.18 -0.03
CA PHE A 239 -9.71 2.83 0.50
C PHE A 239 -10.77 2.74 1.59
N ARG A 240 -11.34 1.55 1.79
CA ARG A 240 -12.30 1.29 2.87
C ARG A 240 -11.71 0.35 3.91
N ALA A 241 -11.79 0.77 5.17
CA ALA A 241 -11.53 -0.04 6.34
C ALA A 241 -12.73 -0.91 6.72
N ASN A 242 -12.60 -1.68 7.81
CA ASN A 242 -13.65 -2.47 8.43
C ASN A 242 -14.20 -3.57 7.52
N MET A 243 -13.30 -4.15 6.72
CA MET A 243 -13.57 -5.23 5.78
C MET A 243 -12.97 -6.55 6.26
N TYR A 244 -13.63 -7.66 5.94
CA TYR A 244 -13.15 -8.99 6.30
C TYR A 244 -12.04 -9.44 5.34
N LEU A 245 -11.00 -10.07 5.89
CA LEU A 245 -9.88 -10.65 5.14
C LEU A 245 -9.74 -12.15 5.48
N GLY A 246 -10.13 -13.00 4.53
CA GLY A 246 -10.09 -14.45 4.68
C GLY A 246 -11.17 -15.16 3.88
N LEU A 247 -11.33 -16.47 4.11
CA LEU A 247 -12.38 -17.26 3.47
C LEU A 247 -13.68 -17.22 4.29
N MET A 248 -14.82 -17.23 3.60
CA MET A 248 -16.13 -17.53 4.16
C MET A 248 -16.75 -18.68 3.36
N ASP A 249 -17.09 -19.76 4.04
CA ASP A 249 -17.69 -20.96 3.44
C ASP A 249 -19.21 -20.84 3.41
N SER A 250 -19.82 -20.33 4.48
CA SER A 250 -21.26 -20.16 4.53
C SER A 250 -21.66 -19.00 5.44
N LEU A 251 -22.84 -18.45 5.16
CA LEU A 251 -23.57 -17.54 6.04
C LEU A 251 -25.04 -17.96 6.06
N VAL A 252 -25.59 -18.21 7.25
CA VAL A 252 -27.00 -18.59 7.45
C VAL A 252 -27.64 -17.63 8.45
N ILE A 253 -28.83 -17.13 8.11
CA ILE A 253 -29.64 -16.27 8.96
C ILE A 253 -31.00 -16.93 9.14
N ARG A 254 -31.42 -17.14 10.39
CA ARG A 254 -32.65 -17.88 10.71
C ARG A 254 -33.32 -17.39 12.01
N PRO A 255 -34.65 -17.53 12.12
CA PRO A 255 -35.35 -17.32 13.38
C PRO A 255 -35.02 -18.41 14.40
N GLY A 256 -35.25 -18.11 15.68
CA GLY A 256 -35.06 -19.01 16.81
C GLY A 256 -33.74 -18.85 17.55
N THR A 257 -33.61 -19.56 18.67
CA THR A 257 -32.52 -19.36 19.67
C THR A 257 -31.57 -20.56 19.74
N LEU A 258 -30.30 -20.35 20.08
CA LEU A 258 -29.37 -21.42 20.48
C LEU A 258 -29.05 -21.38 21.98
N ASP A 259 -29.23 -22.52 22.67
CA ASP A 259 -28.59 -22.79 23.96
C ASP A 259 -27.33 -23.64 23.79
N ASP A 260 -26.57 -23.77 24.89
CA ASP A 260 -25.28 -24.43 24.88
C ASP A 260 -25.34 -25.88 24.37
N PRO A 261 -26.30 -26.75 24.80
CA PRO A 261 -26.40 -28.11 24.25
C PRO A 261 -26.72 -28.14 22.76
N THR A 262 -27.61 -27.25 22.28
CA THR A 262 -27.99 -27.22 20.86
C THR A 262 -26.83 -26.70 20.01
N ALA A 263 -26.15 -25.64 20.43
CA ALA A 263 -24.98 -25.09 19.72
C ALA A 263 -23.85 -26.13 19.61
N HIS A 264 -23.59 -26.87 20.70
CA HIS A 264 -22.61 -27.95 20.70
C HIS A 264 -23.00 -29.08 19.75
N LYS A 265 -24.28 -29.48 19.76
CA LYS A 265 -24.80 -30.53 18.88
C LYS A 265 -24.74 -30.12 17.42
N GLU A 266 -25.20 -28.93 17.05
CA GLU A 266 -25.17 -28.44 15.66
C GLU A 266 -23.74 -28.41 15.11
N HIS A 267 -22.77 -27.90 15.88
CA HIS A 267 -21.37 -27.94 15.46
C HIS A 267 -20.87 -29.39 15.30
N SER A 268 -21.16 -30.27 16.26
CA SER A 268 -20.72 -31.67 16.22
C SER A 268 -21.31 -32.43 15.03
N ASP A 269 -22.59 -32.21 14.73
CA ASP A 269 -23.27 -32.77 13.56
C ASP A 269 -22.68 -32.21 12.26
N ALA A 270 -22.35 -30.91 12.22
CA ALA A 270 -21.70 -30.29 11.08
C ALA A 270 -20.36 -30.97 10.77
N ILE A 271 -19.54 -31.25 11.79
CA ILE A 271 -18.29 -32.01 11.67
C ILE A 271 -18.53 -33.45 11.26
N ALA A 272 -19.52 -34.13 11.85
CA ALA A 272 -19.84 -35.52 11.56
C ALA A 272 -20.27 -35.73 10.10
N ALA A 273 -20.88 -34.71 9.49
CA ALA A 273 -21.27 -34.71 8.08
C ALA A 273 -20.11 -34.43 7.11
N LEU A 274 -18.92 -34.00 7.59
CA LEU A 274 -17.77 -33.76 6.72
C LEU A 274 -17.07 -35.06 6.30
N PRO A 275 -16.48 -35.10 5.09
CA PRO A 275 -15.62 -36.21 4.69
C PRO A 275 -14.53 -36.49 5.72
N GLY A 276 -14.46 -37.72 6.21
CA GLY A 276 -13.48 -38.12 7.23
C GLY A 276 -13.69 -37.51 8.62
N ARG A 277 -14.86 -36.89 8.88
CA ARG A 277 -15.25 -36.27 10.16
C ARG A 277 -14.24 -35.23 10.67
N ARG A 278 -13.64 -34.47 9.76
CA ARG A 278 -12.63 -33.46 10.04
C ARG A 278 -12.83 -32.23 9.18
N VAL A 279 -12.57 -31.07 9.77
CA VAL A 279 -12.53 -29.80 9.06
C VAL A 279 -11.28 -29.79 8.16
N PRO A 280 -11.40 -29.48 6.85
CA PRO A 280 -10.23 -29.39 5.97
C PRO A 280 -9.31 -28.24 6.40
N ARG A 281 -8.08 -28.19 5.89
CA ARG A 281 -7.22 -27.00 6.05
C ARG A 281 -7.68 -25.93 5.05
N PRO A 282 -7.87 -24.67 5.46
CA PRO A 282 -8.19 -23.59 4.52
C PRO A 282 -7.01 -23.30 3.59
N ASP A 283 -7.31 -23.01 2.33
CA ASP A 283 -6.33 -22.57 1.33
C ASP A 283 -6.34 -21.04 1.24
N LEU A 284 -5.43 -20.41 2.00
CA LEU A 284 -5.28 -18.95 2.07
C LEU A 284 -4.03 -18.46 1.30
N VAL A 285 -3.49 -19.28 0.39
CA VAL A 285 -2.29 -18.91 -0.35
C VAL A 285 -2.60 -17.74 -1.29
N GLN A 286 -1.80 -16.68 -1.17
CA GLN A 286 -1.88 -15.50 -2.04
C GLN A 286 -1.16 -15.78 -3.36
N HIS A 287 -1.87 -16.33 -4.34
CA HIS A 287 -1.29 -16.61 -5.65
C HIS A 287 -1.04 -15.34 -6.48
N ARG A 288 0.18 -15.21 -7.02
CA ARG A 288 0.61 -14.07 -7.85
C ARG A 288 -0.21 -13.91 -9.14
N SER A 289 -0.80 -15.00 -9.63
CA SER A 289 -1.65 -15.02 -10.82
C SER A 289 -2.89 -14.12 -10.73
N ARG A 290 -3.24 -13.63 -9.52
CA ARG A 290 -4.23 -12.56 -9.34
C ARG A 290 -3.92 -11.32 -10.20
N TYR A 291 -2.66 -11.07 -10.51
CA TYR A 291 -2.21 -9.90 -11.27
C TYR A 291 -1.69 -10.27 -12.67
N ASP A 292 -2.02 -11.45 -13.19
CA ASP A 292 -1.62 -11.84 -14.54
C ASP A 292 -2.12 -10.83 -15.58
N GLY A 293 -1.23 -10.47 -16.51
CA GLY A 293 -1.50 -9.45 -17.53
C GLY A 293 -1.39 -8.00 -17.08
N ASP A 294 -1.08 -7.71 -15.81
CA ASP A 294 -0.85 -6.33 -15.36
C ASP A 294 0.34 -5.70 -16.08
N ARG A 295 0.08 -4.61 -16.81
CA ARG A 295 1.06 -3.94 -17.68
C ARG A 295 2.17 -3.18 -16.94
N HIS A 296 2.01 -2.93 -15.65
CA HIS A 296 2.96 -2.17 -14.85
C HIS A 296 3.61 -3.01 -13.75
N ARG A 297 3.06 -4.16 -13.40
CA ARG A 297 3.61 -5.00 -12.32
C ARG A 297 4.99 -5.58 -12.65
N PRO A 298 6.05 -5.25 -11.88
CA PRO A 298 7.38 -5.82 -12.09
C PRO A 298 7.40 -7.35 -12.05
N GLN A 299 8.21 -7.96 -12.90
CA GLN A 299 8.27 -9.42 -13.09
C GLN A 299 9.56 -10.04 -12.54
N PHE A 300 10.66 -9.30 -12.52
CA PHE A 300 11.94 -9.79 -11.97
C PHE A 300 12.48 -8.96 -10.81
N HIS A 301 11.80 -7.88 -10.45
CA HIS A 301 12.01 -7.21 -9.17
C HIS A 301 11.12 -7.84 -8.09
N MET A 302 11.67 -7.98 -6.88
CA MET A 302 10.94 -8.60 -5.78
C MET A 302 9.77 -7.70 -5.33
N LEU A 303 8.59 -8.27 -5.09
CA LEU A 303 7.44 -7.57 -4.51
C LEU A 303 6.50 -8.57 -3.81
N PRO A 304 5.62 -8.15 -2.87
CA PRO A 304 4.75 -9.08 -2.17
C PRO A 304 3.82 -9.75 -3.17
N PRO A 305 3.33 -10.97 -2.87
CA PRO A 305 2.38 -11.62 -3.75
C PRO A 305 1.19 -10.70 -4.00
N TRP A 306 0.61 -10.11 -2.95
CA TRP A 306 -0.53 -9.19 -3.01
C TRP A 306 -0.27 -7.87 -2.26
N HIS A 307 -1.03 -6.83 -2.62
CA HIS A 307 -1.18 -5.59 -1.86
C HIS A 307 0.10 -4.74 -1.72
N TRP A 308 0.35 -4.18 -0.54
CA TRP A 308 1.37 -3.16 -0.30
C TRP A 308 2.62 -3.73 0.39
N MET A 309 3.80 -3.25 0.00
CA MET A 309 5.03 -3.39 0.79
C MET A 309 5.74 -2.06 1.01
N ASN A 310 6.58 -1.97 2.04
CA ASN A 310 7.65 -0.97 2.13
C ASN A 310 9.03 -1.60 1.85
N GLU A 311 10.11 -1.08 2.46
CA GLU A 311 11.47 -1.61 2.37
C GLU A 311 11.56 -3.14 2.55
N PRO A 312 12.23 -3.84 1.61
CA PRO A 312 12.81 -5.13 1.91
C PRO A 312 13.93 -4.95 2.93
N HIS A 313 13.82 -5.64 4.06
CA HIS A 313 14.74 -5.50 5.18
C HIS A 313 15.06 -6.83 5.83
N ALA A 314 15.95 -6.77 6.82
CA ALA A 314 16.42 -7.94 7.56
C ALA A 314 16.96 -9.10 6.66
N PRO A 315 17.77 -8.83 5.62
CA PRO A 315 18.36 -9.90 4.83
C PRO A 315 19.26 -10.76 5.71
N VAL A 316 19.13 -12.08 5.61
CA VAL A 316 19.97 -13.04 6.33
C VAL A 316 20.21 -14.27 5.49
N TYR A 317 21.46 -14.75 5.47
CA TYR A 317 21.78 -16.05 4.92
C TYR A 317 21.78 -17.10 6.01
N PHE A 318 21.05 -18.19 5.79
CA PHE A 318 20.97 -19.29 6.72
C PHE A 318 20.88 -20.62 5.97
N LYS A 319 21.77 -21.57 6.30
CA LYS A 319 21.74 -22.96 5.80
C LYS A 319 21.49 -23.11 4.28
N GLY A 320 22.19 -22.32 3.45
CA GLY A 320 22.06 -22.41 1.99
C GLY A 320 21.04 -21.46 1.37
N LYS A 321 20.33 -20.67 2.18
CA LYS A 321 19.19 -19.86 1.74
C LYS A 321 19.38 -18.40 2.16
N TYR A 322 19.03 -17.50 1.25
CA TYR A 322 18.84 -16.08 1.52
C TYR A 322 17.40 -15.84 1.91
N HIS A 323 17.17 -15.25 3.07
CA HIS A 323 15.86 -14.80 3.51
C HIS A 323 15.83 -13.28 3.46
N ILE A 324 14.69 -12.75 3.06
CA ILE A 324 14.40 -11.32 3.07
C ILE A 324 13.00 -11.13 3.64
N PHE A 325 12.83 -10.09 4.44
CA PHE A 325 11.54 -9.70 5.01
C PHE A 325 11.16 -8.33 4.44
N TYR A 326 9.93 -7.90 4.64
CA TYR A 326 9.48 -6.59 4.18
C TYR A 326 8.27 -6.15 4.99
N GLN A 327 8.15 -4.84 5.24
CA GLN A 327 6.89 -4.33 5.79
C GLN A 327 5.77 -4.61 4.79
N HIS A 328 4.62 -5.05 5.29
CA HIS A 328 3.51 -5.50 4.46
C HIS A 328 2.18 -5.11 5.10
N ASN A 329 1.24 -4.63 4.28
CA ASN A 329 -0.15 -4.47 4.67
C ASN A 329 -1.00 -5.54 3.94
N PRO A 330 -1.52 -6.55 4.66
CA PRO A 330 -2.34 -7.56 4.05
C PRO A 330 -3.77 -7.08 3.72
N PHE A 331 -4.18 -5.89 4.19
CA PHE A 331 -5.53 -5.32 4.02
C PHE A 331 -5.67 -4.35 2.84
N GLY A 332 -4.71 -4.30 1.93
CA GLY A 332 -4.85 -3.54 0.68
C GLY A 332 -3.59 -2.77 0.30
N PRO A 333 -3.58 -2.15 -0.88
CA PRO A 333 -2.39 -1.53 -1.47
C PRO A 333 -2.09 -0.13 -0.90
N TYR A 334 -2.22 0.04 0.43
CA TYR A 334 -1.99 1.30 1.14
C TYR A 334 -1.19 1.06 2.43
N TRP A 335 -0.55 2.11 2.95
CA TRP A 335 0.18 2.03 4.22
C TRP A 335 -0.79 1.88 5.40
N GLY A 336 -0.61 0.84 6.21
CA GLY A 336 -1.38 0.59 7.42
C GLY A 336 -1.15 -0.82 7.97
N GLN A 337 -1.48 -1.04 9.24
CA GLN A 337 -1.55 -2.39 9.84
C GLN A 337 -0.30 -3.26 9.58
N ILE A 338 0.86 -2.71 9.93
CA ILE A 338 2.13 -3.23 9.43
C ILE A 338 2.45 -4.63 10.00
N HIS A 339 2.63 -5.57 9.09
CA HIS A 339 3.15 -6.93 9.26
C HIS A 339 4.55 -7.05 8.61
N TRP A 340 5.24 -8.16 8.84
CA TRP A 340 6.41 -8.53 8.04
C TRP A 340 6.08 -9.70 7.12
N GLY A 341 6.14 -9.48 5.80
CA GLY A 341 6.17 -10.58 4.83
C GLY A 341 7.55 -11.25 4.81
N HIS A 342 7.66 -12.39 4.13
CA HIS A 342 8.85 -13.23 4.12
C HIS A 342 9.02 -13.91 2.77
N ALA A 343 10.20 -13.79 2.17
CA ALA A 343 10.58 -14.52 0.97
C ALA A 343 11.94 -15.20 1.16
N VAL A 344 12.12 -16.32 0.47
CA VAL A 344 13.35 -17.11 0.49
C VAL A 344 13.88 -17.36 -0.91
N SER A 345 15.19 -17.35 -1.08
CA SER A 345 15.89 -17.56 -2.35
C SER A 345 17.19 -18.35 -2.14
N THR A 346 17.68 -19.00 -3.18
CA THR A 346 19.03 -19.60 -3.21
C THR A 346 20.06 -18.72 -3.91
N ASP A 347 19.64 -17.65 -4.57
CA ASP A 347 20.49 -16.80 -5.43
C ASP A 347 20.13 -15.30 -5.38
N MET A 348 19.25 -14.89 -4.47
CA MET A 348 18.76 -13.52 -4.30
C MET A 348 17.97 -12.94 -5.50
N VAL A 349 17.63 -13.76 -6.50
CA VAL A 349 16.89 -13.31 -7.69
C VAL A 349 15.68 -14.19 -8.02
N HIS A 350 15.70 -15.47 -7.65
CA HIS A 350 14.54 -16.35 -7.71
C HIS A 350 13.93 -16.53 -6.31
N TRP A 351 12.75 -15.99 -6.10
CA TRP A 351 12.11 -15.88 -4.78
C TRP A 351 10.91 -16.81 -4.67
N ARG A 352 10.76 -17.40 -3.48
CA ARG A 352 9.54 -18.10 -3.05
C ARG A 352 8.95 -17.42 -1.84
N ASP A 353 7.65 -17.18 -1.89
CA ASP A 353 6.89 -16.58 -0.79
C ASP A 353 6.73 -17.56 0.38
N LEU A 354 6.86 -17.05 1.60
CA LEU A 354 6.61 -17.76 2.85
C LEU A 354 5.50 -17.07 3.66
N PRO A 355 4.93 -17.73 4.68
CA PRO A 355 3.93 -17.10 5.53
C PRO A 355 4.43 -15.80 6.16
N ILE A 356 3.51 -14.88 6.49
CA ILE A 356 3.80 -13.67 7.26
C ILE A 356 4.63 -14.04 8.49
N ALA A 357 5.82 -13.45 8.60
CA ALA A 357 6.76 -13.71 9.69
C ALA A 357 6.29 -13.04 10.98
N LEU A 358 5.96 -11.74 10.94
CA LEU A 358 5.52 -10.97 12.10
C LEU A 358 4.15 -10.34 11.84
N ALA A 359 3.30 -10.39 12.86
CA ALA A 359 1.99 -9.75 12.89
C ALA A 359 1.81 -9.03 14.23
N PRO A 360 1.04 -7.93 14.27
CA PRO A 360 0.61 -7.36 15.53
C PRO A 360 -0.12 -8.40 16.39
N THR A 361 0.24 -8.48 17.67
CA THR A 361 -0.29 -9.48 18.62
C THR A 361 -0.71 -8.82 19.92
N ALA A 362 -1.77 -9.36 20.52
CA ALA A 362 -2.19 -8.95 21.86
C ALA A 362 -1.07 -9.24 22.87
N GLY A 363 -0.67 -8.22 23.64
CA GLY A 363 0.36 -8.35 24.68
C GLY A 363 1.80 -8.51 24.17
N GLY A 364 2.05 -8.37 22.87
CA GLY A 364 3.41 -8.29 22.32
C GLY A 364 4.00 -6.88 22.40
N VAL A 365 5.24 -6.72 21.94
CA VAL A 365 5.96 -5.43 21.93
C VAL A 365 5.37 -4.42 20.93
N GLY A 366 4.74 -4.90 19.85
CA GLY A 366 4.16 -4.07 18.79
C GLY A 366 2.68 -4.41 18.50
N PRO A 367 1.75 -4.21 19.45
CA PRO A 367 0.33 -4.50 19.22
C PRO A 367 -0.31 -3.61 18.15
N ASP A 368 0.27 -2.43 17.88
CA ASP A 368 -0.24 -1.44 16.93
C ASP A 368 0.54 -1.42 15.59
N GLY A 369 1.65 -2.17 15.51
CA GLY A 369 2.41 -2.37 14.28
C GLY A 369 3.78 -3.01 14.53
N CYS A 370 4.23 -3.83 13.57
CA CYS A 370 5.58 -4.36 13.51
C CYS A 370 6.36 -3.64 12.40
N TRP A 371 6.98 -2.49 12.71
CA TRP A 371 7.77 -1.74 11.74
C TRP A 371 9.17 -2.34 11.55
N SER A 372 9.96 -1.72 10.69
CA SER A 372 11.23 -2.23 10.18
C SER A 372 12.28 -2.51 11.24
N GLY A 373 13.29 -3.27 10.80
CA GLY A 373 14.45 -3.65 11.58
C GLY A 373 15.35 -4.61 10.80
N SER A 374 16.01 -5.53 11.50
CA SER A 374 17.08 -6.38 10.94
C SER A 374 17.02 -7.82 11.45
N ALA A 375 17.85 -8.67 10.85
CA ALA A 375 18.04 -10.06 11.26
C ALA A 375 19.50 -10.33 11.56
N CYS A 376 19.77 -11.29 12.44
CA CYS A 376 21.11 -11.81 12.69
C CYS A 376 21.04 -13.30 13.06
N VAL A 377 22.11 -14.05 12.82
CA VAL A 377 22.18 -15.47 13.16
C VAL A 377 22.70 -15.63 14.58
N ASP A 378 21.94 -16.31 15.44
CA ASP A 378 22.27 -16.55 16.84
C ASP A 378 22.87 -17.95 17.03
N GLY A 379 24.08 -18.12 16.47
CA GLY A 379 24.79 -19.40 16.48
C GLY A 379 23.91 -20.56 15.98
N ASP A 380 23.89 -21.67 16.73
CA ASP A 380 23.10 -22.85 16.39
C ASP A 380 21.59 -22.70 16.69
N ARG A 381 21.18 -21.65 17.42
CA ARG A 381 19.75 -21.37 17.68
C ARG A 381 19.01 -20.93 16.42
N GLY A 382 19.74 -20.51 15.40
CA GLY A 382 19.19 -20.03 14.12
C GLY A 382 18.99 -18.52 14.11
N PRO A 383 18.36 -17.98 13.05
CA PRO A 383 18.17 -16.54 12.93
C PRO A 383 17.16 -15.97 13.92
N VAL A 384 17.39 -14.73 14.32
CA VAL A 384 16.50 -13.90 15.14
C VAL A 384 16.19 -12.58 14.41
N LEU A 385 15.01 -12.02 14.65
CA LEU A 385 14.57 -10.74 14.06
C LEU A 385 14.47 -9.67 15.15
N PHE A 386 15.05 -8.51 14.88
CA PHE A 386 14.86 -7.30 15.66
C PHE A 386 13.94 -6.38 14.87
N PHE A 387 12.86 -5.93 15.48
CA PHE A 387 11.86 -5.09 14.82
C PHE A 387 11.45 -3.94 15.70
N THR A 388 10.93 -2.86 15.12
CA THR A 388 10.34 -1.78 15.92
C THR A 388 8.88 -2.10 16.19
N GLY A 389 8.53 -2.31 17.46
CA GLY A 389 7.14 -2.45 17.90
C GLY A 389 6.52 -1.09 18.19
N GLY A 390 5.33 -0.86 17.61
CA GLY A 390 4.47 0.28 17.94
C GLY A 390 3.45 -0.08 19.03
N ASP A 391 3.38 0.72 20.09
CA ASP A 391 2.42 0.59 21.18
C ASP A 391 1.88 1.97 21.62
N ASP A 392 0.70 2.32 21.13
CA ASP A 392 0.06 3.63 21.32
C ASP A 392 -0.40 3.87 22.78
N ARG A 393 -0.29 2.86 23.67
CA ARG A 393 -0.60 2.98 25.10
C ARG A 393 0.56 3.58 25.91
N LEU A 394 1.74 3.70 25.31
CA LEU A 394 2.97 4.14 25.98
C LEU A 394 3.22 5.64 25.77
N PRO A 395 3.94 6.31 26.69
CA PRO A 395 4.32 7.71 26.51
C PRO A 395 5.25 7.92 25.31
N TYR A 396 6.08 6.93 24.99
CA TYR A 396 6.85 6.84 23.75
C TYR A 396 6.54 5.49 23.11
N ARG A 397 5.92 5.52 21.93
CA ARG A 397 5.30 4.33 21.33
C ARG A 397 6.27 3.39 20.62
N GLN A 398 7.54 3.76 20.42
CA GLN A 398 8.49 3.01 19.59
C GLN A 398 9.53 2.29 20.46
N ARG A 399 9.65 0.97 20.27
CA ARG A 399 10.56 0.12 21.06
C ARG A 399 11.11 -1.02 20.20
N THR A 400 12.27 -1.56 20.54
CA THR A 400 12.79 -2.73 19.81
C THR A 400 12.29 -4.03 20.42
N GLY A 401 11.57 -4.83 19.63
CA GLY A 401 11.19 -6.20 19.95
C GLY A 401 12.16 -7.23 19.36
N LEU A 402 12.07 -8.46 19.87
CA LEU A 402 12.84 -9.62 19.40
C LEU A 402 11.88 -10.76 19.05
N ALA A 403 12.06 -11.36 17.87
CA ALA A 403 11.40 -12.59 17.47
C ALA A 403 12.42 -13.70 17.18
N VAL A 404 12.11 -14.92 17.58
CA VAL A 404 12.96 -16.09 17.39
C VAL A 404 12.33 -17.04 16.38
N SER A 405 13.14 -17.61 15.49
CA SER A 405 12.67 -18.62 14.53
C SER A 405 12.32 -19.93 15.24
N ALA A 406 11.41 -20.71 14.65
CA ALA A 406 11.08 -22.05 15.12
C ALA A 406 12.16 -23.10 14.80
N TYR A 407 13.26 -22.72 14.12
CA TYR A 407 14.30 -23.63 13.62
C TYR A 407 14.86 -24.57 14.69
N ALA A 408 15.12 -24.07 15.90
CA ALA A 408 15.62 -24.89 17.00
C ALA A 408 14.67 -26.03 17.39
N THR A 409 13.38 -25.95 17.02
CA THR A 409 12.34 -26.93 17.32
C THR A 409 11.98 -27.82 16.13
N ASP A 410 11.93 -27.28 14.91
CA ASP A 410 11.47 -28.01 13.72
C ASP A 410 12.59 -28.37 12.72
N GLY A 411 13.76 -27.73 12.83
CA GLY A 411 14.89 -27.90 11.92
C GLY A 411 14.64 -27.40 10.50
N ASP A 412 13.59 -26.62 10.25
CA ASP A 412 13.21 -26.16 8.90
C ASP A 412 14.02 -24.92 8.48
N PRO A 413 14.96 -25.04 7.52
CA PRO A 413 15.77 -23.92 7.08
C PRO A 413 14.98 -22.89 6.25
N ASP A 414 13.72 -23.14 5.88
CA ASP A 414 12.87 -22.11 5.28
C ASP A 414 12.39 -21.07 6.30
N LEU A 415 12.41 -21.39 7.60
CA LEU A 415 11.99 -20.52 8.71
C LEU A 415 10.52 -20.03 8.57
N PRO A 416 9.53 -20.94 8.38
CA PRO A 416 8.15 -20.57 8.10
C PRO A 416 7.39 -20.01 9.34
N ALA A 417 7.98 -20.11 10.54
CA ALA A 417 7.33 -19.75 11.79
C ALA A 417 8.28 -18.99 12.73
N TRP A 418 7.72 -17.95 13.36
CA TRP A 418 8.42 -17.03 14.25
C TRP A 418 7.60 -16.80 15.52
N THR A 419 8.28 -16.67 16.64
CA THR A 419 7.66 -16.33 17.94
C THR A 419 8.23 -15.03 18.46
N THR A 420 7.37 -14.03 18.59
CA THR A 420 7.72 -12.73 19.19
C THR A 420 7.79 -12.85 20.71
N ARG A 421 8.84 -12.29 21.32
CA ARG A 421 8.94 -12.18 22.77
C ARG A 421 8.01 -11.08 23.29
N ALA A 422 7.48 -11.27 24.49
CA ALA A 422 6.56 -10.31 25.12
C ALA A 422 7.25 -9.00 25.53
N GLU A 423 8.52 -9.07 25.93
CA GLU A 423 9.28 -7.93 26.43
C GLU A 423 10.16 -7.31 25.33
N PRO A 424 10.29 -5.96 25.30
CA PRO A 424 11.26 -5.30 24.42
C PRO A 424 12.69 -5.62 24.86
N VAL A 425 13.64 -5.51 23.92
CA VAL A 425 15.08 -5.65 24.19
C VAL A 425 15.79 -4.30 24.30
N THR A 426 15.23 -3.24 23.72
CA THR A 426 15.76 -1.88 23.78
C THR A 426 14.65 -0.82 23.71
N GLU A 427 14.83 0.26 24.45
CA GLU A 427 13.93 1.42 24.54
C GLU A 427 14.76 2.70 24.68
N ALA A 428 14.25 3.84 24.20
CA ALA A 428 14.84 5.16 24.50
C ALA A 428 14.15 5.79 25.72
N PRO A 429 14.82 5.90 26.88
CA PRO A 429 14.26 6.63 28.00
C PRO A 429 14.20 8.14 27.72
N ALA A 430 13.30 8.84 28.41
CA ALA A 430 13.24 10.30 28.37
C ALA A 430 14.59 10.93 28.73
N GLY A 431 15.04 11.89 27.93
CA GLY A 431 16.27 12.63 28.20
C GLY A 431 17.56 11.83 28.00
N LEU A 432 17.52 10.70 27.27
CA LEU A 432 18.72 9.94 26.91
C LEU A 432 19.73 10.86 26.20
N PRO A 433 20.94 11.10 26.74
CA PRO A 433 21.89 12.04 26.13
C PRO A 433 22.35 11.60 24.74
N ALA A 434 22.35 12.50 23.77
CA ALA A 434 22.82 12.25 22.41
C ALA A 434 23.42 13.51 21.78
N GLY A 435 24.72 13.49 21.47
CA GLY A 435 25.42 14.60 20.81
C GLY A 435 25.21 15.95 21.55
N PRO A 436 24.76 17.01 20.86
CA PRO A 436 24.52 18.32 21.48
C PRO A 436 23.25 18.40 22.37
N GLY A 437 22.41 17.36 22.39
CA GLY A 437 21.13 17.37 23.12
C GLY A 437 20.75 15.99 23.62
N THR A 438 19.49 15.59 23.39
CA THR A 438 18.95 14.28 23.79
C THR A 438 18.33 13.55 22.61
N ALA A 439 18.32 12.22 22.67
CA ALA A 439 17.63 11.40 21.68
C ALA A 439 16.13 11.71 21.68
N TRP A 440 15.55 11.84 20.50
CA TRP A 440 14.12 12.06 20.34
C TRP A 440 13.38 10.73 20.55
N ALA A 441 12.99 10.43 21.79
CA ALA A 441 12.42 9.13 22.19
C ALA A 441 11.16 8.71 21.42
N GLU A 442 10.36 9.68 20.93
CA GLU A 442 9.19 9.43 20.07
C GLU A 442 9.58 8.91 18.66
N ASN A 443 10.84 9.11 18.27
CA ASN A 443 11.46 8.62 17.04
C ASN A 443 12.64 7.71 17.40
N PHE A 444 12.34 6.44 17.69
CA PHE A 444 13.32 5.42 18.06
C PHE A 444 12.98 4.11 17.33
N ARG A 445 13.56 3.92 16.14
CA ARG A 445 13.15 2.83 15.23
C ARG A 445 14.25 2.29 14.35
N ASP A 446 13.90 1.24 13.63
CA ASP A 446 14.68 0.57 12.59
C ASP A 446 16.01 -0.02 13.09
N PRO A 447 15.96 -0.98 14.03
CA PRO A 447 17.16 -1.57 14.59
C PRO A 447 18.00 -2.31 13.54
N PHE A 448 19.27 -1.98 13.42
CA PHE A 448 20.26 -2.72 12.61
C PHE A 448 21.26 -3.45 13.51
N VAL A 449 21.25 -4.78 13.46
CA VAL A 449 21.97 -5.63 14.42
C VAL A 449 22.96 -6.55 13.73
N TRP A 450 24.16 -6.64 14.29
CA TRP A 450 25.16 -7.65 13.92
C TRP A 450 25.93 -8.14 15.15
N GLU A 451 26.58 -9.29 14.99
CA GLU A 451 27.49 -9.86 15.97
C GLU A 451 28.90 -9.85 15.39
N GLU A 452 29.86 -9.40 16.19
CA GLU A 452 31.27 -9.44 15.84
C GLU A 452 32.13 -9.58 17.11
N ASP A 453 33.06 -10.54 17.09
CA ASP A 453 34.03 -10.80 18.17
C ASP A 453 33.38 -11.08 19.55
N GLY A 454 32.23 -11.76 19.59
CA GLY A 454 31.48 -12.07 20.80
C GLY A 454 30.72 -10.88 21.39
N VAL A 455 30.48 -9.84 20.58
CA VAL A 455 29.74 -8.63 20.94
C VAL A 455 28.63 -8.42 19.92
N TRP A 456 27.41 -8.26 20.43
CA TRP A 456 26.25 -7.86 19.65
C TRP A 456 26.17 -6.35 19.64
N TYR A 457 26.04 -5.76 18.46
CA TYR A 457 25.84 -4.32 18.25
C TYR A 457 24.47 -4.08 17.68
N GLN A 458 23.83 -2.99 18.10
CA GLN A 458 22.57 -2.53 17.57
C GLN A 458 22.64 -1.03 17.30
N LEU A 459 22.30 -0.62 16.09
CA LEU A 459 21.96 0.76 15.76
C LEU A 459 20.46 0.95 15.86
N VAL A 460 20.00 2.08 16.35
CA VAL A 460 18.58 2.48 16.28
C VAL A 460 18.50 3.92 15.78
N GLY A 461 17.73 4.16 14.73
CA GLY A 461 17.51 5.47 14.15
C GLY A 461 16.77 6.40 15.11
N SER A 462 17.23 7.66 15.20
CA SER A 462 16.61 8.71 16.01
C SER A 462 16.95 10.11 15.50
N GLY A 463 16.42 11.12 16.19
CA GLY A 463 16.83 12.53 16.05
C GLY A 463 17.47 13.03 17.33
N ILE A 464 18.16 14.18 17.26
CA ILE A 464 18.72 14.88 18.42
C ILE A 464 17.96 16.18 18.64
N VAL A 465 17.41 16.36 19.84
CA VAL A 465 16.52 17.46 20.18
C VAL A 465 16.78 18.02 21.59
N ASP A 466 16.40 19.28 21.78
CA ASP A 466 16.24 19.92 23.09
C ASP A 466 14.76 19.95 23.47
N HIS A 467 14.46 19.79 24.76
CA HIS A 467 13.11 19.74 25.28
C HIS A 467 12.82 20.79 26.37
N ASP A 468 11.56 21.19 26.45
CA ASP A 468 10.95 21.88 27.58
C ASP A 468 9.69 21.09 27.98
N GLY A 469 9.82 20.25 29.01
CA GLY A 469 8.84 19.20 29.30
C GLY A 469 8.77 18.17 28.15
N SER A 470 7.58 17.94 27.60
CA SER A 470 7.37 17.06 26.43
C SER A 470 7.54 17.76 25.08
N ARG A 471 7.67 19.09 25.07
CA ARG A 471 7.72 19.89 23.84
C ARG A 471 9.15 19.95 23.31
N VAL A 472 9.33 19.62 22.03
CA VAL A 472 10.60 19.87 21.31
C VAL A 472 10.78 21.37 21.12
N THR A 473 11.93 21.91 21.53
CA THR A 473 12.27 23.34 21.40
C THR A 473 13.29 23.61 20.31
N ARG A 474 14.17 22.63 20.03
CA ARG A 474 15.18 22.70 18.97
C ARG A 474 15.43 21.30 18.42
N LYS A 475 15.62 21.20 17.11
CA LYS A 475 16.08 20.00 16.40
C LYS A 475 17.51 20.24 15.93
N HIS A 476 18.42 19.36 16.31
CA HIS A 476 19.85 19.44 15.94
C HIS A 476 20.18 18.59 14.72
N GLY A 477 19.43 17.52 14.44
CA GLY A 477 19.59 16.65 13.27
C GLY A 477 19.40 15.17 13.59
N GLY A 478 19.51 14.31 12.58
CA GLY A 478 19.34 12.87 12.71
C GLY A 478 20.57 12.14 13.28
N THR A 479 20.37 10.96 13.83
CA THR A 479 21.44 10.12 14.40
C THR A 479 21.08 8.63 14.38
N ALA A 480 22.10 7.77 14.53
CA ALA A 480 21.95 6.36 14.85
C ALA A 480 22.52 6.08 16.24
N LEU A 481 21.69 5.62 17.17
CA LEU A 481 22.07 5.32 18.56
C LEU A 481 22.68 3.92 18.66
N VAL A 482 23.83 3.77 19.32
CA VAL A 482 24.53 2.48 19.45
C VAL A 482 24.22 1.82 20.79
N HIS A 483 23.87 0.55 20.75
CA HIS A 483 23.75 -0.31 21.92
C HIS A 483 24.61 -1.57 21.75
N THR A 484 25.10 -2.13 22.85
CA THR A 484 25.90 -3.36 22.85
C THR A 484 25.38 -4.40 23.83
N ALA A 485 25.45 -5.68 23.47
CA ALA A 485 25.07 -6.80 24.33
C ALA A 485 26.01 -8.01 24.14
N ARG A 486 25.84 -9.03 24.98
CA ARG A 486 26.55 -10.33 24.87
C ARG A 486 25.72 -11.42 24.20
N ARG A 487 24.43 -11.18 23.99
CA ARG A 487 23.44 -12.09 23.42
C ARG A 487 22.25 -11.25 22.91
N PRO A 488 21.45 -11.76 21.96
CA PRO A 488 20.38 -10.97 21.36
C PRO A 488 19.30 -10.52 22.35
N GLU A 489 19.08 -11.28 23.42
CA GLU A 489 18.10 -10.95 24.47
C GLU A 489 18.55 -9.79 25.39
N GLY A 490 19.79 -9.33 25.27
CA GLY A 490 20.37 -8.33 26.15
C GLY A 490 20.88 -8.90 27.49
N PRO A 491 21.10 -8.04 28.51
CA PRO A 491 20.77 -6.61 28.51
C PRO A 491 21.60 -5.85 27.47
N TRP A 492 20.98 -4.84 26.87
CA TRP A 492 21.59 -3.94 25.90
C TRP A 492 22.05 -2.66 26.60
N GLU A 493 23.32 -2.30 26.43
CA GLU A 493 23.95 -1.12 27.04
C GLU A 493 24.13 -0.02 25.99
N TYR A 494 23.59 1.17 26.25
CA TYR A 494 23.76 2.34 25.38
C TYR A 494 25.19 2.86 25.38
N ARG A 495 25.71 3.21 24.18
CA ARG A 495 27.09 3.67 23.96
C ARG A 495 27.19 5.09 23.38
N GLY A 496 26.07 5.80 23.20
CA GLY A 496 26.04 7.10 22.54
C GLY A 496 25.62 7.02 21.06
N PRO A 497 25.57 8.17 20.36
CA PRO A 497 25.34 8.20 18.92
C PRO A 497 26.57 7.67 18.16
N LEU A 498 26.32 6.86 17.12
CA LEU A 498 27.34 6.38 16.20
C LEU A 498 27.96 7.54 15.42
N HIS A 499 27.07 8.38 14.88
CA HIS A 499 27.31 9.60 14.09
C HIS A 499 26.01 10.41 14.06
N TRP A 500 26.06 11.68 13.66
CA TRP A 500 24.90 12.57 13.53
C TRP A 500 25.21 13.72 12.55
N ASN A 501 24.19 14.34 11.96
CA ASN A 501 24.34 15.55 11.13
C ASN A 501 23.91 16.80 11.89
N ASP A 502 24.61 17.92 11.69
CA ASP A 502 24.13 19.23 12.12
C ASP A 502 23.13 19.77 11.08
N LEU A 503 21.84 19.76 11.43
CA LEU A 503 20.75 20.20 10.57
C LEU A 503 20.90 21.63 10.08
N ALA A 504 21.58 22.50 10.83
CA ALA A 504 21.80 23.89 10.42
C ALA A 504 22.87 24.02 9.32
N ALA A 505 23.85 23.11 9.32
CA ALA A 505 24.93 23.10 8.33
C ALA A 505 24.65 22.15 7.15
N GLN A 506 24.01 21.01 7.42
CA GLN A 506 23.72 19.92 6.49
C GLN A 506 22.28 19.43 6.72
N PRO A 507 21.28 20.10 6.13
CA PRO A 507 19.88 19.76 6.32
C PRO A 507 19.44 18.48 5.60
N GLU A 508 20.16 18.05 4.56
CA GLU A 508 19.77 16.97 3.64
C GLU A 508 19.55 15.61 4.32
N PRO A 509 20.38 15.17 5.30
CA PRO A 509 20.16 13.91 6.02
C PRO A 509 18.95 13.93 6.99
N GLY A 510 18.26 15.05 7.15
CA GLY A 510 16.99 15.14 7.86
C GLY A 510 17.06 15.35 9.37
N GLU A 511 15.88 15.43 9.98
CA GLU A 511 15.67 15.63 11.43
C GLU A 511 15.81 14.32 12.22
N VAL A 512 15.53 13.20 11.56
CA VAL A 512 15.60 11.83 12.09
C VAL A 512 16.20 10.96 11.00
N TRP A 513 17.07 10.03 11.38
CA TRP A 513 17.53 8.98 10.47
C TRP A 513 16.67 7.74 10.62
N GLU A 514 16.11 7.28 9.50
CA GLU A 514 15.46 5.98 9.36
C GLU A 514 16.43 4.98 8.75
N LEU A 515 16.24 3.69 9.08
CA LEU A 515 16.98 2.57 8.51
C LEU A 515 18.52 2.76 8.48
N PRO A 516 19.17 3.04 9.63
CA PRO A 516 20.63 3.13 9.66
C PRO A 516 21.28 1.78 9.37
N VAL A 517 22.13 1.72 8.35
CA VAL A 517 22.85 0.49 7.94
C VAL A 517 24.35 0.75 8.00
N LEU A 518 25.10 -0.14 8.65
CA LEU A 518 26.56 -0.10 8.68
C LEU A 518 27.12 -1.42 8.15
N LEU A 519 27.82 -1.37 7.01
CA LEU A 519 28.42 -2.55 6.38
C LEU A 519 29.92 -2.34 6.13
N PRO A 520 30.75 -3.39 6.22
CA PRO A 520 32.12 -3.32 5.72
C PRO A 520 32.10 -3.02 4.21
N LEU A 521 33.13 -2.36 3.69
CA LEU A 521 33.21 -2.01 2.29
C LEU A 521 34.40 -2.72 1.64
N PRO A 522 34.22 -3.88 0.98
CA PRO A 522 35.32 -4.64 0.40
C PRO A 522 36.12 -3.82 -0.61
N GLY A 523 37.45 -3.87 -0.54
CA GLY A 523 38.34 -3.26 -1.51
C GLY A 523 38.44 -4.06 -2.82
N PRO A 524 39.28 -3.60 -3.77
CA PRO A 524 39.43 -4.26 -5.07
C PRO A 524 39.77 -5.75 -4.94
N GLY A 525 39.03 -6.60 -5.67
CA GLY A 525 39.16 -8.06 -5.62
C GLY A 525 38.66 -8.69 -4.31
N GLY A 526 37.78 -8.02 -3.55
CA GLY A 526 37.18 -8.54 -2.32
C GLY A 526 38.09 -8.46 -1.09
N ARG A 527 39.22 -7.74 -1.18
CA ARG A 527 40.16 -7.60 -0.07
C ARG A 527 39.55 -6.79 1.07
N ARG A 528 39.84 -7.14 2.32
CA ARG A 528 39.47 -6.30 3.47
C ARG A 528 40.12 -4.93 3.34
N SER A 529 39.31 -3.87 3.37
CA SER A 529 39.78 -2.48 3.26
C SER A 529 39.93 -1.79 4.63
N GLY A 530 39.28 -2.31 5.67
CA GLY A 530 39.10 -1.63 6.96
C GLY A 530 38.06 -0.50 6.92
N LYS A 531 37.47 -0.20 5.76
CA LYS A 531 36.45 0.82 5.57
C LYS A 531 35.05 0.23 5.66
N HIS A 532 34.12 1.09 6.02
CA HIS A 532 32.69 0.81 6.15
C HIS A 532 31.90 1.87 5.39
N ILE A 533 30.69 1.51 5.00
CA ILE A 533 29.66 2.43 4.52
C ILE A 533 28.56 2.54 5.58
N LEU A 534 28.22 3.77 5.97
CA LEU A 534 27.04 4.09 6.78
C LEU A 534 25.98 4.67 5.85
N LEU A 535 24.79 4.07 5.80
CA LEU A 535 23.64 4.56 5.01
C LEU A 535 22.45 4.89 5.89
N ILE A 536 21.66 5.88 5.49
CA ILE A 536 20.41 6.29 6.15
C ILE A 536 19.35 6.71 5.12
N SER A 537 18.08 6.66 5.53
CA SER A 537 16.98 7.40 4.90
C SER A 537 16.61 8.62 5.76
N PRO A 538 16.44 9.80 5.16
CA PRO A 538 16.14 11.02 5.91
C PRO A 538 14.64 11.17 6.18
N TRP A 539 14.28 11.63 7.37
CA TRP A 539 12.90 11.89 7.78
C TRP A 539 12.72 13.28 8.40
N TRP A 540 11.54 13.87 8.17
CA TRP A 540 11.11 15.16 8.72
C TRP A 540 9.69 15.05 9.29
N GLU A 541 9.41 15.79 10.35
CA GLU A 541 8.07 15.85 10.97
C GLU A 541 7.02 16.52 10.06
N GLY A 542 7.46 17.50 9.26
CA GLY A 542 6.64 18.21 8.28
C GLY A 542 6.85 17.73 6.84
N PHE A 543 6.06 18.27 5.92
CA PHE A 543 6.32 18.05 4.49
C PHE A 543 7.70 18.61 4.13
N ASN A 544 8.51 17.77 3.49
CA ASN A 544 9.79 18.16 2.92
C ASN A 544 9.95 17.44 1.59
N ARG A 545 10.41 18.16 0.56
CA ARG A 545 10.59 17.59 -0.79
C ARG A 545 11.64 16.49 -0.87
N ASN A 546 12.56 16.41 0.09
CA ASN A 546 13.62 15.40 0.19
C ASN A 546 13.20 14.18 1.05
N ALA A 547 12.09 14.29 1.80
CA ALA A 547 11.59 13.21 2.65
C ALA A 547 11.22 11.98 1.81
N VAL A 548 11.74 10.83 2.22
CA VAL A 548 11.39 9.53 1.62
C VAL A 548 11.62 9.52 0.10
N LYS A 549 12.73 10.15 -0.33
CA LYS A 549 13.17 10.25 -1.73
C LYS A 549 14.59 9.75 -1.97
N HIS A 550 15.47 10.02 -1.01
CA HIS A 550 16.91 9.84 -1.17
C HIS A 550 17.47 8.92 -0.08
N THR A 551 18.55 8.24 -0.43
CA THR A 551 19.40 7.52 0.53
C THR A 551 20.74 8.23 0.59
N TYR A 552 21.20 8.57 1.80
CA TYR A 552 22.49 9.22 2.01
C TYR A 552 23.49 8.26 2.61
N TYR A 553 24.78 8.45 2.29
CA TYR A 553 25.85 7.63 2.84
C TYR A 553 27.13 8.40 3.16
N TRP A 554 27.95 7.76 4.00
CA TRP A 554 29.33 8.12 4.28
C TRP A 554 30.24 6.89 4.15
N ILE A 555 31.48 7.11 3.70
CA ILE A 555 32.55 6.12 3.80
C ILE A 555 33.44 6.50 4.99
N GLY A 556 33.84 5.52 5.79
CA GLY A 556 34.63 5.78 6.99
C GLY A 556 35.08 4.52 7.70
N THR A 557 35.42 4.67 8.98
CA THR A 557 35.91 3.57 9.83
C THR A 557 35.03 3.44 11.06
N PHE A 558 34.59 2.22 11.36
CA PHE A 558 33.92 1.94 12.63
C PHE A 558 34.95 1.66 13.73
N ASP A 559 35.09 2.58 14.68
CA ASP A 559 35.88 2.38 15.89
C ASP A 559 35.05 1.58 16.90
N LYS A 560 35.30 0.27 16.96
CA LYS A 560 34.63 -0.66 17.87
C LYS A 560 34.80 -0.28 19.35
N ARG A 561 35.97 0.26 19.73
CA ARG A 561 36.26 0.60 21.13
C ARG A 561 35.47 1.83 21.57
N ALA A 562 35.40 2.83 20.71
CA ALA A 562 34.62 4.04 20.98
C ALA A 562 33.13 3.87 20.65
N CYS A 563 32.76 2.86 19.87
CA CYS A 563 31.44 2.70 19.26
C CYS A 563 31.05 3.96 18.46
N ARG A 564 31.97 4.43 17.61
CA ARG A 564 31.80 5.62 16.77
C ARG A 564 32.14 5.32 15.32
N PHE A 565 31.44 5.99 14.40
CA PHE A 565 31.82 6.02 13.00
C PHE A 565 32.64 7.27 12.73
N LEU A 566 33.84 7.07 12.19
CA LEU A 566 34.77 8.13 11.80
C LEU A 566 34.68 8.30 10.28
N PRO A 567 33.92 9.30 9.78
CA PRO A 567 33.78 9.51 8.35
C PRO A 567 35.10 9.99 7.73
N ASP A 568 35.38 9.56 6.51
CA ASP A 568 36.51 10.05 5.71
C ASP A 568 36.20 11.40 5.03
N HIS A 569 34.93 11.83 5.08
CA HIS A 569 34.44 13.09 4.53
C HIS A 569 33.22 13.56 5.33
N ASP A 570 33.14 14.87 5.64
CA ASP A 570 32.07 15.40 6.50
C ASP A 570 30.71 15.44 5.79
N GLU A 571 30.69 15.79 4.52
CA GLU A 571 29.43 15.93 3.76
C GLU A 571 28.84 14.56 3.38
N PRO A 572 27.51 14.37 3.57
CA PRO A 572 26.81 13.19 3.07
C PRO A 572 26.86 13.15 1.54
N ARG A 573 26.85 11.93 0.98
CA ARG A 573 26.69 11.72 -0.46
C ARG A 573 25.39 11.00 -0.74
N GLU A 574 24.71 11.37 -1.81
CA GLU A 574 23.53 10.66 -2.29
C GLU A 574 23.96 9.32 -2.93
N PHE A 575 23.26 8.25 -2.60
CA PHE A 575 23.60 6.89 -3.04
C PHE A 575 23.21 6.62 -4.50
N ASP A 576 22.05 7.12 -4.92
CA ASP A 576 21.42 6.85 -6.21
C ASP A 576 20.91 8.15 -6.83
N PHE A 577 21.02 8.33 -8.14
CA PHE A 577 20.60 9.57 -8.82
C PHE A 577 19.11 9.67 -9.12
N GLY A 578 18.35 8.61 -8.87
CA GLY A 578 16.90 8.59 -9.02
C GLY A 578 16.18 8.82 -7.68
N GLU A 579 14.88 9.13 -7.72
CA GLU A 579 14.06 9.39 -6.52
C GLU A 579 13.43 8.13 -5.91
N HIS A 580 13.93 6.95 -6.28
CA HIS A 580 13.30 5.68 -5.97
C HIS A 580 14.26 4.62 -5.41
N PHE A 581 15.45 4.99 -4.95
CA PHE A 581 16.26 4.12 -4.09
C PHE A 581 16.15 4.63 -2.66
N THR A 582 15.21 4.07 -1.90
CA THR A 582 14.96 4.46 -0.51
C THR A 582 14.95 3.25 0.40
N GLY A 583 15.00 3.51 1.71
CA GLY A 583 14.93 2.48 2.74
C GLY A 583 16.03 1.42 2.61
N PRO A 584 17.31 1.81 2.74
CA PRO A 584 18.41 0.88 2.58
C PRO A 584 18.37 -0.21 3.66
N SER A 585 18.65 -1.43 3.26
CA SER A 585 18.92 -2.55 4.16
C SER A 585 20.02 -3.39 3.55
N GLY A 586 20.77 -4.15 4.34
CA GLY A 586 21.80 -5.00 3.77
C GLY A 586 22.47 -5.92 4.77
N PHE A 587 23.36 -6.75 4.24
CA PHE A 587 24.11 -7.74 5.01
C PHE A 587 25.41 -8.10 4.29
N VAL A 588 26.24 -8.86 4.98
CA VAL A 588 27.43 -9.48 4.39
C VAL A 588 27.05 -10.89 3.94
N THR A 589 27.18 -11.17 2.65
CA THR A 589 26.95 -12.49 2.06
C THR A 589 28.03 -13.49 2.51
N PRO A 590 27.79 -14.81 2.38
CA PRO A 590 28.78 -15.84 2.73
C PRO A 590 30.10 -15.73 1.95
N ASP A 591 30.07 -15.16 0.75
CA ASP A 591 31.26 -14.89 -0.07
C ASP A 591 31.94 -13.55 0.25
N GLY A 592 31.47 -12.83 1.28
CA GLY A 592 32.10 -11.62 1.82
C GLY A 592 31.75 -10.32 1.10
N ARG A 593 30.76 -10.32 0.21
CA ARG A 593 30.23 -9.08 -0.39
C ARG A 593 29.30 -8.38 0.59
N SER A 594 29.32 -7.06 0.56
CA SER A 594 28.26 -6.26 1.18
C SER A 594 27.19 -6.02 0.13
N VAL A 595 26.00 -6.58 0.37
CA VAL A 595 24.84 -6.47 -0.52
C VAL A 595 23.77 -5.62 0.14
N LEU A 596 23.27 -4.65 -0.63
CA LEU A 596 22.19 -3.74 -0.25
C LEU A 596 20.92 -4.07 -1.02
N PHE A 597 19.80 -3.90 -0.32
CA PHE A 597 18.44 -3.92 -0.83
C PHE A 597 17.83 -2.54 -0.57
N SER A 598 16.87 -2.17 -1.40
CA SER A 598 16.10 -0.93 -1.27
C SER A 598 14.67 -1.18 -1.70
N ILE A 599 13.75 -0.35 -1.22
CA ILE A 599 12.44 -0.22 -1.84
C ILE A 599 12.54 0.75 -3.00
N THR A 600 11.86 0.39 -4.08
CA THR A 600 11.50 1.27 -5.16
C THR A 600 10.08 1.78 -4.99
N GLN A 601 9.95 2.75 -4.07
CA GLN A 601 8.66 3.34 -3.74
C GLN A 601 8.10 4.05 -4.95
N ASP A 602 6.91 3.68 -5.41
CA ASP A 602 6.28 4.41 -6.49
C ASP A 602 5.70 5.76 -6.03
N ARG A 603 5.26 6.56 -7.00
CA ARG A 603 4.59 7.84 -6.79
C ARG A 603 3.19 7.84 -7.41
N ARG A 604 2.60 6.65 -7.54
CA ARG A 604 1.22 6.52 -8.01
C ARG A 604 0.28 7.09 -6.95
N SER A 605 -0.87 7.60 -7.38
CA SER A 605 -1.92 8.06 -6.47
C SER A 605 -2.58 6.87 -5.75
N GLU A 606 -3.27 7.15 -4.66
CA GLU A 606 -4.04 6.13 -3.92
C GLU A 606 -5.11 5.48 -4.84
N GLN A 607 -5.69 6.23 -5.79
CA GLN A 607 -6.59 5.70 -6.82
C GLN A 607 -5.89 4.68 -7.72
N GLN A 608 -4.70 5.00 -8.23
CA GLN A 608 -3.92 4.10 -9.08
C GLN A 608 -3.46 2.85 -8.30
N HIS A 609 -3.15 3.00 -7.00
CA HIS A 609 -2.90 1.86 -6.11
C HIS A 609 -4.14 0.97 -5.98
N ALA A 610 -5.32 1.56 -5.73
CA ALA A 610 -6.57 0.83 -5.66
C ALA A 610 -6.83 0.07 -6.97
N GLN A 611 -6.81 0.75 -8.12
CA GLN A 611 -7.03 0.17 -9.44
C GLN A 611 -6.06 -0.97 -9.80
N SER A 612 -4.82 -0.92 -9.29
CA SER A 612 -3.85 -2.00 -9.49
C SER A 612 -3.96 -3.12 -8.47
N GLY A 613 -4.52 -2.85 -7.28
CA GLY A 613 -4.54 -3.79 -6.16
C GLY A 613 -3.17 -4.10 -5.54
N TRP A 614 -2.09 -3.40 -5.92
CA TRP A 614 -0.75 -3.56 -5.34
C TRP A 614 0.03 -2.24 -5.32
N ALA A 615 1.02 -2.13 -4.44
CA ALA A 615 1.86 -0.94 -4.33
C ALA A 615 3.31 -1.28 -3.96
N HIS A 616 4.23 -0.58 -4.64
CA HIS A 616 5.67 -0.65 -4.46
C HIS A 616 6.31 -2.03 -4.79
N ASN A 617 7.64 -2.06 -4.84
CA ASN A 617 8.48 -3.24 -5.04
C ASN A 617 9.89 -2.96 -4.51
N ALA A 618 10.74 -3.97 -4.43
CA ALA A 618 12.17 -3.84 -4.19
C ALA A 618 12.92 -3.43 -5.47
N GLY A 619 14.05 -2.74 -5.32
CA GLY A 619 15.05 -2.59 -6.38
C GLY A 619 15.83 -3.89 -6.60
N MET A 620 16.65 -3.96 -7.65
CA MET A 620 17.60 -5.06 -7.79
C MET A 620 18.65 -4.94 -6.67
N PRO A 621 19.01 -6.02 -5.97
CA PRO A 621 20.04 -5.93 -4.95
C PRO A 621 21.38 -5.52 -5.58
N VAL A 622 22.14 -4.69 -4.86
CA VAL A 622 23.42 -4.15 -5.34
C VAL A 622 24.57 -4.59 -4.44
N SER A 623 25.71 -4.92 -5.05
CA SER A 623 26.98 -5.10 -4.33
C SER A 623 27.70 -3.76 -4.24
N VAL A 624 28.17 -3.42 -3.04
CA VAL A 624 28.99 -2.22 -2.80
C VAL A 624 30.44 -2.57 -2.51
N SER A 625 31.36 -1.71 -2.98
CA SER A 625 32.81 -1.89 -2.81
C SER A 625 33.53 -0.56 -2.70
N LEU A 626 34.77 -0.59 -2.22
CA LEU A 626 35.69 0.55 -2.22
C LEU A 626 36.56 0.48 -3.46
N ARG A 627 36.44 1.47 -4.33
CA ARG A 627 37.23 1.57 -5.56
C ARG A 627 38.66 2.03 -5.23
N ALA A 628 39.57 1.83 -6.19
CA ALA A 628 40.98 2.18 -6.04
C ALA A 628 41.22 3.71 -5.86
N ASP A 629 40.27 4.54 -6.31
CA ASP A 629 40.28 5.99 -6.13
C ASP A 629 39.63 6.46 -4.82
N GLY A 630 39.26 5.52 -3.93
CA GLY A 630 38.64 5.79 -2.63
C GLY A 630 37.14 6.12 -2.71
N ARG A 631 36.51 6.03 -3.89
CA ARG A 631 35.06 6.26 -4.06
C ARG A 631 34.27 4.96 -3.94
N LEU A 632 32.95 5.10 -3.77
CA LEU A 632 32.01 4.00 -3.78
C LEU A 632 31.98 3.33 -5.16
N GLY A 633 32.03 2.00 -5.16
CA GLY A 633 31.63 1.18 -6.29
C GLY A 633 30.27 0.56 -6.01
N VAL A 634 29.38 0.60 -7.00
CA VAL A 634 28.04 0.04 -6.94
C VAL A 634 27.74 -0.68 -8.25
N GLU A 635 27.29 -1.92 -8.15
CA GLU A 635 26.91 -2.78 -9.28
C GLU A 635 25.73 -3.65 -8.84
N PRO A 636 24.78 -4.00 -9.73
CA PRO A 636 23.78 -5.00 -9.42
C PRO A 636 24.47 -6.34 -9.13
N ILE A 637 23.89 -7.15 -8.24
CA ILE A 637 24.46 -8.45 -7.90
C ILE A 637 24.71 -9.30 -9.15
N THR A 638 25.77 -10.09 -9.11
CA THR A 638 26.19 -10.95 -10.23
C THR A 638 25.10 -11.95 -10.63
N GLU A 639 24.31 -12.39 -9.65
CA GLU A 639 23.21 -13.34 -9.78
C GLU A 639 22.07 -12.81 -10.65
N ALA A 640 21.95 -11.48 -10.83
CA ALA A 640 20.99 -10.90 -11.78
C ALA A 640 21.19 -11.41 -13.21
N ALA A 641 22.40 -11.85 -13.57
CA ALA A 641 22.64 -12.49 -14.87
C ALA A 641 21.94 -13.86 -15.02
N GLY A 642 21.60 -14.53 -13.91
CA GLY A 642 20.84 -15.79 -13.89
C GLY A 642 19.40 -15.63 -14.36
N LEU A 643 18.86 -14.42 -14.34
CA LEU A 643 17.54 -14.09 -14.90
C LEU A 643 17.57 -13.91 -16.42
N ARG A 644 18.74 -13.83 -17.06
CA ARG A 644 18.84 -13.65 -18.52
C ARG A 644 18.31 -14.89 -19.25
N GLY A 645 17.34 -14.66 -20.13
CA GLY A 645 16.87 -15.63 -21.11
C GLY A 645 17.56 -15.41 -22.47
N GLU A 646 16.75 -15.29 -23.52
CA GLU A 646 17.22 -15.11 -24.89
C GLU A 646 18.07 -13.83 -25.04
N ARG A 647 19.21 -13.93 -25.74
CA ARG A 647 19.99 -12.76 -26.16
C ARG A 647 19.43 -12.21 -27.46
N LEU A 648 18.74 -11.07 -27.38
CA LEU A 648 18.07 -10.40 -28.50
C LEU A 648 19.05 -9.65 -29.41
N ALA A 649 20.14 -9.11 -28.86
CA ALA A 649 21.15 -8.41 -29.65
C ALA A 649 22.56 -8.63 -29.13
N ARG A 650 23.51 -8.65 -30.07
CA ARG A 650 24.96 -8.63 -29.82
C ARG A 650 25.65 -7.75 -30.86
N ILE A 651 26.01 -6.54 -30.47
CA ILE A 651 26.57 -5.51 -31.35
C ILE A 651 27.96 -5.13 -30.86
N ARG A 652 28.93 -5.04 -31.77
CA ARG A 652 30.34 -4.75 -31.45
C ARG A 652 30.95 -3.79 -32.45
N GLN A 653 31.80 -2.89 -31.96
CA GLN A 653 32.73 -2.07 -32.74
C GLN A 653 32.13 -1.30 -33.93
N THR A 654 30.94 -0.72 -33.78
CA THR A 654 30.18 -0.12 -34.87
C THR A 654 29.78 1.35 -34.60
N SER A 655 29.22 2.03 -35.61
CA SER A 655 28.62 3.36 -35.44
C SER A 655 27.24 3.27 -34.78
N VAL A 656 26.78 4.38 -34.20
CA VAL A 656 25.42 4.47 -33.62
C VAL A 656 24.34 4.15 -34.65
N GLN A 657 24.49 4.60 -35.90
CA GLN A 657 23.53 4.35 -36.98
C GLN A 657 23.40 2.86 -37.30
N GLU A 658 24.52 2.15 -37.42
CA GLU A 658 24.51 0.71 -37.67
C GLU A 658 24.04 -0.08 -36.44
N ALA A 659 24.33 0.40 -35.22
CA ALA A 659 23.74 -0.20 -34.02
C ALA A 659 22.21 -0.11 -34.04
N ASN A 660 21.64 1.04 -34.38
CA ASN A 660 20.18 1.20 -34.49
C ASN A 660 19.55 0.33 -35.58
N ARG A 661 20.22 0.13 -36.73
CA ARG A 661 19.71 -0.81 -37.75
C ARG A 661 19.56 -2.23 -37.20
N ARG A 662 20.44 -2.64 -36.30
CA ARG A 662 20.39 -3.97 -35.65
C ARG A 662 19.44 -4.02 -34.45
N LEU A 663 19.10 -2.87 -33.88
CA LEU A 663 18.12 -2.75 -32.80
C LEU A 663 16.68 -2.62 -33.31
N ALA A 664 16.47 -2.40 -34.61
CA ALA A 664 15.15 -2.14 -35.20
C ALA A 664 14.12 -3.23 -34.87
N ASP A 665 14.55 -4.50 -34.80
CA ASP A 665 13.69 -5.65 -34.49
C ASP A 665 13.74 -6.07 -33.01
N VAL A 666 14.48 -5.34 -32.17
CA VAL A 666 14.57 -5.62 -30.73
C VAL A 666 13.42 -4.94 -30.01
N SER A 667 12.58 -5.75 -29.37
CA SER A 667 11.42 -5.31 -28.60
C SER A 667 11.29 -6.10 -27.30
N GLY A 668 10.96 -5.41 -26.21
CA GLY A 668 10.62 -6.04 -24.93
C GLY A 668 10.35 -5.05 -23.80
N ASP A 669 9.60 -5.51 -22.80
CA ASP A 669 9.33 -4.79 -21.54
C ASP A 669 10.14 -5.35 -20.35
N LEU A 670 10.87 -6.45 -20.56
CA LEU A 670 11.75 -7.11 -19.59
C LEU A 670 13.15 -7.31 -20.18
N LEU A 671 14.09 -6.40 -19.95
CA LEU A 671 15.41 -6.39 -20.60
C LEU A 671 16.57 -6.16 -19.63
N ASP A 672 17.70 -6.83 -19.88
CA ASP A 672 19.03 -6.44 -19.37
C ASP A 672 19.85 -5.94 -20.56
N ILE A 673 20.27 -4.67 -20.50
CA ILE A 673 20.97 -3.98 -21.58
C ILE A 673 22.35 -3.59 -21.05
N SER A 674 23.41 -4.07 -21.70
CA SER A 674 24.79 -3.69 -21.37
C SER A 674 25.41 -2.98 -22.56
N ALA A 675 25.92 -1.77 -22.36
CA ALA A 675 26.52 -0.96 -23.42
C ALA A 675 27.85 -0.32 -22.99
N VAL A 676 28.81 -0.28 -23.91
CA VAL A 676 30.06 0.49 -23.80
C VAL A 676 30.17 1.38 -25.02
N VAL A 677 30.11 2.70 -24.79
CA VAL A 677 30.14 3.72 -25.83
C VAL A 677 31.37 4.59 -25.66
N ASP A 678 32.10 4.79 -26.75
CA ASP A 678 33.18 5.76 -26.88
C ASP A 678 32.58 7.04 -27.48
N PRO A 679 32.48 8.14 -26.70
CA PRO A 679 31.82 9.35 -27.17
C PRO A 679 32.50 10.01 -28.36
N ARG A 680 33.81 9.79 -28.56
CA ARG A 680 34.65 10.46 -29.57
C ARG A 680 34.53 11.99 -29.55
N GLY A 681 33.53 12.54 -30.23
CA GLY A 681 33.21 13.97 -30.26
C GLY A 681 31.73 14.29 -30.06
N ALA A 682 30.89 13.30 -29.75
CA ALA A 682 29.49 13.52 -29.44
C ALA A 682 29.33 14.39 -28.18
N ARG A 683 28.45 15.39 -28.26
CA ARG A 683 28.04 16.25 -27.14
C ARG A 683 27.14 15.49 -26.18
N THR A 684 26.22 14.69 -26.72
CA THR A 684 25.24 13.92 -25.96
C THR A 684 25.15 12.50 -26.51
N ILE A 685 25.05 11.52 -25.62
CA ILE A 685 24.70 10.12 -25.94
C ILE A 685 23.40 9.80 -25.25
N THR A 686 22.42 9.26 -25.97
CA THR A 686 21.10 8.93 -25.41
C THR A 686 20.73 7.49 -25.72
N LEU A 687 20.36 6.71 -24.72
CA LEU A 687 19.66 5.43 -24.86
C LEU A 687 18.18 5.64 -24.53
N ALA A 688 17.32 5.54 -25.53
CA ALA A 688 15.88 5.48 -25.35
C ALA A 688 15.45 4.03 -25.09
N VAL A 689 14.63 3.84 -24.06
CA VAL A 689 13.98 2.57 -23.69
C VAL A 689 12.47 2.77 -23.61
N ARG A 690 11.70 1.68 -23.72
CA ARG A 690 10.23 1.74 -23.80
C ARG A 690 9.77 2.74 -24.84
N ALA A 691 10.45 2.75 -25.99
CA ALA A 691 10.23 3.75 -27.03
C ALA A 691 9.26 3.24 -28.08
N CYS A 692 8.23 4.02 -28.37
CA CYS A 692 7.43 3.88 -29.58
C CYS A 692 8.26 4.31 -30.81
N ALA A 693 7.95 3.73 -31.97
CA ALA A 693 8.63 4.08 -33.22
C ALA A 693 8.45 5.56 -33.60
N ASP A 694 7.29 6.14 -33.28
CA ASP A 694 6.95 7.55 -33.50
C ASP A 694 7.52 8.51 -32.42
N GLY A 695 8.10 7.99 -31.34
CA GLY A 695 8.66 8.80 -30.24
C GLY A 695 7.63 9.53 -29.36
N THR A 696 6.34 9.19 -29.47
CA THR A 696 5.28 9.78 -28.63
C THR A 696 5.38 9.35 -27.16
N GLU A 697 5.75 8.09 -26.93
CA GLU A 697 6.04 7.54 -25.60
C GLU A 697 7.45 6.92 -25.60
N GLU A 698 8.34 7.40 -24.73
CA GLU A 698 9.70 6.91 -24.54
C GLU A 698 10.31 7.38 -23.20
N THR A 699 11.29 6.63 -22.70
CA THR A 699 12.12 7.03 -21.55
C THR A 699 13.57 7.16 -21.98
N LEU A 700 14.23 8.27 -21.64
CA LEU A 700 15.55 8.60 -22.18
C LEU A 700 16.61 8.58 -21.08
N LEU A 701 17.65 7.77 -21.25
CA LEU A 701 18.87 7.80 -20.44
C LEU A 701 19.95 8.56 -21.20
N ARG A 702 20.39 9.71 -20.69
CA ARG A 702 21.27 10.64 -21.41
C ARG A 702 22.58 10.86 -20.66
N TYR A 703 23.65 11.00 -21.42
CA TYR A 703 24.95 11.46 -20.94
C TYR A 703 25.44 12.65 -21.74
N ASP A 704 25.82 13.72 -21.05
CA ASP A 704 26.36 14.95 -21.61
C ASP A 704 27.86 15.04 -21.34
N THR A 705 28.66 15.13 -22.40
CA THR A 705 30.13 15.05 -22.29
C THR A 705 30.78 16.30 -21.70
N ALA A 706 30.22 17.49 -21.90
CA ALA A 706 30.80 18.74 -21.41
C ALA A 706 30.37 19.05 -19.96
N GLU A 707 29.11 18.81 -19.60
CA GLU A 707 28.58 18.93 -18.23
C GLU A 707 28.97 17.73 -17.36
N ARG A 708 29.41 16.63 -17.97
CA ARG A 708 29.74 15.37 -17.29
C ARG A 708 28.58 14.86 -16.46
N ARG A 709 27.39 14.87 -17.05
CA ARG A 709 26.13 14.58 -16.36
C ARG A 709 25.45 13.39 -17.00
N PHE A 710 24.97 12.48 -16.17
CA PHE A 710 24.07 11.39 -16.57
C PHE A 710 22.69 11.60 -15.95
N TRP A 711 21.61 11.42 -16.71
CA TRP A 711 20.26 11.57 -16.21
C TRP A 711 19.24 10.69 -16.95
N ILE A 712 18.11 10.45 -16.28
CA ILE A 712 16.89 9.95 -16.89
C ILE A 712 15.95 11.11 -17.17
N ASP A 713 15.32 11.12 -18.34
CA ASP A 713 14.23 12.00 -18.71
C ASP A 713 12.97 11.17 -18.95
N ARG A 714 11.97 11.40 -18.09
CA ARG A 714 10.68 10.72 -18.09
C ARG A 714 9.55 11.56 -18.69
N GLY A 715 9.84 12.72 -19.29
CA GLY A 715 8.84 13.66 -19.79
C GLY A 715 7.84 13.04 -20.77
N ARG A 716 8.25 12.00 -21.50
CA ARG A 716 7.41 11.22 -22.41
C ARG A 716 7.28 9.74 -22.01
N SER A 717 7.54 9.38 -20.76
CA SER A 717 7.52 7.98 -20.32
C SER A 717 6.11 7.38 -20.16
N SER A 718 5.07 8.22 -20.21
CA SER A 718 3.67 7.85 -20.11
C SER A 718 2.80 8.86 -20.85
N LEU A 719 1.79 8.39 -21.59
CA LEU A 719 0.68 9.24 -22.07
C LEU A 719 -0.42 9.46 -21.02
N ASP A 720 -0.40 8.72 -19.90
CA ASP A 720 -1.30 8.98 -18.77
C ASP A 720 -0.93 10.35 -18.15
N PRO A 721 -1.86 11.32 -18.10
CA PRO A 721 -1.60 12.63 -17.51
C PRO A 721 -1.39 12.54 -15.98
N ASP A 722 -1.95 11.54 -15.32
CA ASP A 722 -1.90 11.40 -13.86
C ASP A 722 -0.61 10.72 -13.37
N VAL A 723 0.27 10.32 -14.31
CA VAL A 723 1.59 9.77 -13.99
C VAL A 723 2.59 10.92 -13.80
N ARG A 724 3.20 10.98 -12.61
CA ARG A 724 4.27 11.96 -12.33
C ARG A 724 5.53 11.66 -13.13
N LYS A 725 5.95 12.65 -13.92
CA LYS A 725 7.12 12.64 -14.79
C LYS A 725 8.19 13.59 -14.22
N GLY A 726 9.43 13.45 -14.68
CA GLY A 726 10.53 14.28 -14.19
C GLY A 726 11.88 13.89 -14.76
N VAL A 727 12.87 14.75 -14.50
CA VAL A 727 14.26 14.56 -14.91
C VAL A 727 15.13 14.41 -13.66
N HIS A 728 15.90 13.33 -13.56
CA HIS A 728 16.76 13.04 -12.41
C HIS A 728 18.13 12.57 -12.87
N GLY A 729 19.19 12.98 -12.20
CA GLY A 729 20.55 12.66 -12.61
C GLY A 729 21.62 13.37 -11.80
N GLY A 730 22.87 13.01 -12.06
CA GLY A 730 24.02 13.53 -11.33
C GLY A 730 25.29 13.54 -12.17
N THR A 731 26.37 14.02 -11.56
CA THR A 731 27.68 14.09 -12.20
C THR A 731 28.29 12.70 -12.33
N VAL A 732 28.76 12.36 -13.52
CA VAL A 732 29.42 11.09 -13.85
C VAL A 732 30.68 11.37 -14.64
N GLU A 733 31.80 10.83 -14.17
CA GLU A 733 33.05 10.82 -14.92
C GLU A 733 33.13 9.57 -15.83
N LEU A 734 33.70 9.74 -17.02
CA LEU A 734 33.93 8.62 -17.94
C LEU A 734 35.02 7.68 -17.41
N ASP A 735 34.81 6.36 -17.52
CA ASP A 735 35.83 5.37 -17.21
C ASP A 735 36.75 5.19 -18.41
N SER A 736 38.01 5.63 -18.28
CA SER A 736 39.00 5.55 -19.36
C SER A 736 38.51 6.16 -20.68
N GLY A 737 37.78 7.27 -20.58
CA GLY A 737 37.16 7.98 -21.72
C GLY A 737 35.92 7.30 -22.32
N ARG A 738 35.34 6.31 -21.65
CA ARG A 738 34.18 5.55 -22.13
C ARG A 738 33.00 5.63 -21.17
N LEU A 739 31.80 5.56 -21.73
CA LEU A 739 30.57 5.40 -20.99
C LEU A 739 30.21 3.92 -20.97
N ARG A 740 30.24 3.29 -19.79
CA ARG A 740 29.73 1.94 -19.54
C ARG A 740 28.41 2.05 -18.84
N LEU A 741 27.39 1.39 -19.38
CA LEU A 741 26.03 1.41 -18.88
C LEU A 741 25.51 -0.02 -18.79
N ARG A 742 24.92 -0.38 -17.66
CA ARG A 742 24.03 -1.54 -17.54
C ARG A 742 22.65 -1.04 -17.15
N VAL A 743 21.62 -1.37 -17.93
CA VAL A 743 20.22 -1.00 -17.66
C VAL A 743 19.40 -2.25 -17.42
N LEU A 744 18.71 -2.31 -16.29
CA LEU A 744 17.69 -3.30 -16.00
C LEU A 744 16.32 -2.64 -16.22
N LEU A 745 15.57 -3.15 -17.19
CA LEU A 745 14.25 -2.67 -17.57
C LEU A 745 13.21 -3.72 -17.20
N ASP A 746 12.25 -3.36 -16.35
CA ASP A 746 11.05 -4.14 -16.04
C ASP A 746 9.80 -3.32 -16.43
N ARG A 747 8.61 -3.88 -16.26
CA ARG A 747 7.35 -3.26 -16.70
C ARG A 747 7.13 -1.84 -16.22
N SER A 748 7.48 -1.54 -14.98
CA SER A 748 7.45 -0.17 -14.45
C SER A 748 8.74 0.28 -13.79
N MET A 749 9.87 -0.35 -14.12
CA MET A 749 11.19 -0.08 -13.53
C MET A 749 12.24 0.20 -14.59
N VAL A 750 13.06 1.21 -14.35
CA VAL A 750 14.32 1.44 -15.06
C VAL A 750 15.41 1.66 -14.03
N GLU A 751 16.37 0.74 -13.96
CA GLU A 751 17.59 0.90 -13.16
C GLU A 751 18.79 1.02 -14.09
N ALA A 752 19.63 2.03 -13.90
CA ALA A 752 20.83 2.25 -14.69
C ALA A 752 22.07 2.31 -13.80
N TYR A 753 23.08 1.51 -14.13
CA TYR A 753 24.36 1.43 -13.44
C TYR A 753 25.46 1.93 -14.37
N VAL A 754 26.20 2.94 -13.92
CA VAL A 754 27.12 3.69 -14.78
C VAL A 754 28.55 3.58 -14.25
N ASN A 755 29.44 3.07 -15.11
CA ASN A 755 30.89 2.92 -14.84
C ASN A 755 31.25 2.17 -13.53
N GLY A 756 30.31 1.36 -13.00
CA GLY A 756 30.44 0.67 -11.71
C GLY A 756 30.62 1.59 -10.51
N ALA A 757 30.13 2.83 -10.61
CA ALA A 757 30.34 3.89 -9.62
C ALA A 757 29.04 4.61 -9.21
N HIS A 758 28.02 4.59 -10.07
CA HIS A 758 26.77 5.30 -9.83
C HIS A 758 25.58 4.41 -10.22
N SER A 759 24.48 4.53 -9.47
CA SER A 759 23.19 3.95 -9.80
C SER A 759 22.15 5.04 -10.01
N LEU A 760 21.10 4.72 -10.77
CA LEU A 760 19.91 5.53 -10.96
C LEU A 760 18.71 4.58 -11.01
N THR A 761 17.79 4.73 -10.07
CA THR A 761 16.60 3.89 -9.92
C THR A 761 15.34 4.72 -10.18
N SER A 762 14.51 4.28 -11.12
CA SER A 762 13.32 5.05 -11.51
C SER A 762 12.10 4.19 -11.85
N ARG A 763 10.92 4.79 -11.65
CA ARG A 763 9.63 4.23 -12.10
C ARG A 763 9.15 4.87 -13.40
N VAL A 764 8.56 4.05 -14.27
CA VAL A 764 7.93 4.46 -15.54
C VAL A 764 6.60 3.72 -15.71
N TYR A 765 5.60 4.33 -16.35
CA TYR A 765 4.27 3.71 -16.50
C TYR A 765 3.74 3.86 -17.93
N PRO A 766 4.38 3.23 -18.94
CA PRO A 766 3.94 3.37 -20.33
C PRO A 766 2.51 2.86 -20.51
N THR A 767 1.76 3.53 -21.37
CA THR A 767 0.36 3.19 -21.66
C THR A 767 0.19 2.51 -23.01
N ARG A 768 1.15 2.62 -23.93
CA ARG A 768 1.07 2.01 -25.25
C ARG A 768 1.69 0.62 -25.31
N LYS A 769 1.01 -0.29 -26.00
CA LYS A 769 1.49 -1.65 -26.26
C LYS A 769 2.79 -1.71 -27.05
N ASP A 770 3.03 -0.74 -27.95
CA ASP A 770 4.20 -0.70 -28.81
C ASP A 770 5.38 0.08 -28.22
N ALA A 771 5.25 0.62 -26.99
CA ALA A 771 6.33 1.25 -26.22
C ALA A 771 7.33 0.20 -25.68
N THR A 772 8.00 -0.49 -26.59
CA THR A 772 8.86 -1.65 -26.30
C THR A 772 10.22 -1.59 -27.01
N GLY A 773 10.45 -0.57 -27.84
CA GLY A 773 11.67 -0.43 -28.63
C GLY A 773 12.86 0.15 -27.85
N LEU A 774 14.03 0.01 -28.48
CA LEU A 774 15.31 0.59 -28.04
C LEU A 774 15.91 1.46 -29.14
N ARG A 775 16.51 2.60 -28.78
CA ARG A 775 17.21 3.47 -29.74
C ARG A 775 18.38 4.17 -29.09
N LEU A 776 19.54 4.16 -29.74
CA LEU A 776 20.72 4.89 -29.30
C LEU A 776 20.92 6.12 -30.21
N THR A 777 21.13 7.31 -29.66
CA THR A 777 21.48 8.51 -30.44
C THR A 777 22.78 9.14 -29.96
N ALA A 778 23.46 9.83 -30.86
CA ALA A 778 24.62 10.67 -30.58
C ALA A 778 24.42 12.02 -31.28
N GLU A 779 24.50 13.10 -30.51
CA GLU A 779 24.24 14.46 -30.97
C GLU A 779 25.48 15.34 -30.81
N GLY A 780 25.61 16.39 -31.62
CA GLY A 780 26.76 17.31 -31.60
C GLY A 780 28.10 16.70 -32.07
N GLY A 781 28.10 15.45 -32.53
CA GLY A 781 29.26 14.73 -33.05
C GLY A 781 28.99 13.24 -33.23
N ALA A 782 29.99 12.48 -33.68
CA ALA A 782 29.89 11.02 -33.81
C ALA A 782 30.30 10.32 -32.51
N ALA A 783 29.66 9.20 -32.19
CA ALA A 783 30.06 8.25 -31.14
C ALA A 783 30.23 6.84 -31.72
N ARG A 784 30.97 5.97 -31.02
CA ARG A 784 31.19 4.58 -31.42
C ARG A 784 30.67 3.62 -30.35
N VAL A 785 29.84 2.66 -30.76
CA VAL A 785 29.39 1.55 -29.92
C VAL A 785 30.46 0.48 -29.91
N LEU A 786 31.18 0.35 -28.81
CA LEU A 786 32.21 -0.67 -28.66
C LEU A 786 31.58 -2.03 -28.36
N GLU A 787 30.58 -2.03 -27.49
CA GLU A 787 29.78 -3.19 -27.09
C GLU A 787 28.34 -2.76 -26.80
N LEU A 788 27.38 -3.54 -27.28
CA LEU A 788 25.99 -3.48 -26.83
C LEU A 788 25.41 -4.90 -26.88
N ASP A 789 24.90 -5.35 -25.75
CA ASP A 789 24.15 -6.60 -25.63
C ASP A 789 22.78 -6.32 -25.02
N VAL A 790 21.78 -7.06 -25.51
CA VAL A 790 20.42 -7.01 -24.98
C VAL A 790 19.96 -8.44 -24.73
N TRP A 791 19.51 -8.71 -23.52
CA TRP A 791 18.87 -9.97 -23.15
C TRP A 791 17.42 -9.73 -22.75
N ARG A 792 16.54 -10.63 -23.15
CA ARG A 792 15.23 -10.80 -22.53
C ARG A 792 15.43 -11.35 -21.12
N MET A 793 14.71 -10.83 -20.14
CA MET A 793 14.74 -11.31 -18.76
C MET A 793 13.58 -12.27 -18.49
N ASN A 794 13.85 -13.33 -17.73
CA ASN A 794 12.85 -14.21 -17.13
C ASN A 794 12.32 -13.59 -15.83
N GLY A 795 11.17 -14.07 -15.35
CA GLY A 795 10.62 -13.63 -14.06
C GLY A 795 11.40 -14.16 -12.86
N ALA A 796 11.29 -13.46 -11.72
CA ALA A 796 11.93 -13.80 -10.44
C ALA A 796 11.19 -14.91 -9.66
N TYR A 797 10.15 -15.51 -10.24
CA TYR A 797 9.25 -16.45 -9.56
C TYR A 797 9.11 -17.73 -10.38
N ASP A 798 8.58 -18.77 -9.75
CA ASP A 798 8.34 -20.09 -10.36
C ASP A 798 7.15 -20.12 -11.35
N THR A 799 6.44 -18.99 -11.48
CA THR A 799 5.35 -18.81 -12.43
C THR A 799 5.82 -18.17 -13.73
N PRO A 800 5.38 -18.65 -14.91
CA PRO A 800 5.66 -18.00 -16.19
C PRO A 800 5.15 -16.55 -16.21
N VAL A 801 5.90 -15.67 -16.89
CA VAL A 801 5.47 -14.29 -17.12
C VAL A 801 4.33 -14.27 -18.14
N VAL A 802 3.14 -13.84 -17.71
CA VAL A 802 2.00 -13.59 -18.62
C VAL A 802 2.20 -12.25 -19.33
N PRO A 803 2.06 -12.15 -20.66
CA PRO A 803 2.21 -10.88 -21.38
C PRO A 803 1.31 -9.76 -20.85
N ALA A 804 1.83 -8.53 -20.81
CA ALA A 804 1.08 -7.35 -20.41
C ALA A 804 -0.12 -7.09 -21.35
N ALA A 805 -1.27 -6.76 -20.75
CA ALA A 805 -2.48 -6.38 -21.47
C ALA A 805 -2.57 -4.85 -21.56
N TYR A 806 -2.96 -4.35 -22.74
CA TYR A 806 -3.08 -2.92 -23.03
C TYR A 806 -4.46 -2.61 -23.57
N ASP A 807 -4.97 -1.44 -23.24
CA ASP A 807 -6.22 -0.92 -23.80
C ASP A 807 -6.01 -0.61 -25.29
N PRO A 808 -7.08 -0.64 -26.11
CA PRO A 808 -6.98 -0.08 -27.44
C PRO A 808 -6.57 1.40 -27.36
N PRO A 809 -5.77 1.89 -28.32
CA PRO A 809 -5.44 3.32 -28.40
C PRO A 809 -6.73 4.14 -28.51
N ARG A 810 -6.83 5.23 -27.73
CA ARG A 810 -7.93 6.18 -27.90
C ARG A 810 -7.85 6.85 -29.29
N PRO A 811 -8.98 7.14 -29.94
CA PRO A 811 -9.00 7.90 -31.20
C PRO A 811 -8.34 9.27 -31.02
N THR A 812 -7.44 9.63 -31.94
CA THR A 812 -6.73 10.93 -31.92
C THR A 812 -7.31 11.94 -32.92
N ASP A 813 -8.33 11.55 -33.67
CA ASP A 813 -9.04 12.33 -34.68
C ASP A 813 -10.26 13.07 -34.11
N VAL A 814 -10.17 13.47 -32.85
CA VAL A 814 -11.17 14.27 -32.13
C VAL A 814 -10.60 15.65 -31.80
N ASP A 815 -11.50 16.59 -31.51
CA ASP A 815 -11.18 17.86 -30.85
C ASP A 815 -11.47 17.73 -29.35
N ALA A 816 -11.05 18.73 -28.56
CA ALA A 816 -11.34 18.81 -27.12
C ALA A 816 -12.51 19.78 -26.84
N LEU A 817 -13.13 19.64 -25.66
CA LEU A 817 -14.04 20.65 -25.14
C LEU A 817 -13.27 21.98 -24.94
N PRO A 818 -13.83 23.15 -25.33
CA PRO A 818 -13.15 24.42 -25.10
C PRO A 818 -12.88 24.66 -23.62
N ASN A 819 -11.64 25.06 -23.28
CA ASN A 819 -11.19 25.32 -21.90
C ASN A 819 -11.53 24.16 -20.95
N HIS A 820 -11.26 22.92 -21.38
CA HIS A 820 -11.59 21.72 -20.60
C HIS A 820 -10.78 21.59 -19.31
N ASP A 821 -9.57 22.14 -19.29
CA ASP A 821 -8.58 22.11 -18.21
C ASP A 821 -8.52 23.44 -17.44
N PHE A 822 -9.42 24.38 -17.73
CA PHE A 822 -9.41 25.73 -17.14
C PHE A 822 -8.10 26.52 -17.38
N GLY A 823 -7.27 26.13 -18.35
CA GLY A 823 -5.96 26.71 -18.63
C GLY A 823 -5.98 28.17 -19.08
N THR A 824 -7.16 28.74 -19.40
CA THR A 824 -7.30 30.19 -19.63
C THR A 824 -7.22 31.02 -18.35
N GLY A 825 -7.28 30.39 -17.18
CA GLY A 825 -7.33 31.05 -15.88
C GLY A 825 -8.67 31.70 -15.55
N ASP A 826 -9.72 31.35 -16.29
CA ASP A 826 -11.08 31.83 -16.15
C ASP A 826 -12.11 30.79 -16.63
N LEU A 827 -13.40 31.11 -16.60
CA LEU A 827 -14.49 30.24 -17.04
C LEU A 827 -14.81 30.38 -18.54
N THR A 828 -13.89 30.85 -19.39
CA THR A 828 -14.11 30.96 -20.83
C THR A 828 -14.61 29.62 -21.40
N GLY A 829 -15.67 29.62 -22.23
CA GLY A 829 -16.26 28.39 -22.76
C GLY A 829 -17.24 27.67 -21.82
N TRP A 830 -17.34 28.14 -20.56
CA TRP A 830 -18.32 27.71 -19.57
C TRP A 830 -19.29 28.86 -19.24
N THR A 831 -20.47 28.52 -18.73
CA THR A 831 -21.54 29.47 -18.40
C THR A 831 -22.04 29.18 -16.99
N VAL A 832 -21.94 30.16 -16.10
CA VAL A 832 -22.59 30.11 -14.78
C VAL A 832 -24.10 30.22 -15.01
N VAL A 833 -24.80 29.12 -14.81
CA VAL A 833 -26.27 29.02 -15.00
C VAL A 833 -27.01 29.61 -13.81
N SER A 834 -26.49 29.41 -12.60
CA SER A 834 -27.07 29.96 -11.37
C SER A 834 -26.07 29.99 -10.22
N GLY A 835 -26.40 30.77 -9.18
CA GLY A 835 -25.70 30.78 -7.91
C GLY A 835 -24.38 31.55 -7.92
N THR A 836 -23.57 31.36 -6.87
CA THR A 836 -22.30 32.06 -6.64
C THR A 836 -21.12 31.12 -6.37
N ALA A 837 -21.33 29.80 -6.37
CA ALA A 837 -20.26 28.82 -6.14
C ALA A 837 -19.17 28.85 -7.23
N PHE A 838 -19.48 29.32 -8.44
CA PHE A 838 -18.55 29.32 -9.57
C PHE A 838 -18.37 30.73 -10.13
N SER A 839 -17.11 31.14 -10.27
CA SER A 839 -16.69 32.38 -10.91
C SER A 839 -15.26 32.24 -11.44
N ASP A 840 -14.78 33.21 -12.22
CA ASP A 840 -13.39 33.23 -12.69
C ASP A 840 -12.39 33.22 -11.53
N ALA A 841 -12.73 33.81 -10.37
CA ALA A 841 -11.87 33.80 -9.19
C ALA A 841 -11.71 32.40 -8.57
N GLY A 842 -12.65 31.49 -8.84
CA GLY A 842 -12.57 30.09 -8.43
C GLY A 842 -11.62 29.24 -9.27
N VAL A 843 -11.15 29.75 -10.42
CA VAL A 843 -10.08 29.11 -11.21
C VAL A 843 -8.74 29.54 -10.63
N THR A 844 -8.01 28.58 -10.06
CA THR A 844 -6.80 28.85 -9.28
C THR A 844 -5.62 28.00 -9.74
N THR A 845 -4.39 28.43 -9.43
CA THR A 845 -3.13 27.69 -9.65
C THR A 845 -2.54 27.18 -8.35
N ARG A 846 -3.33 27.15 -7.27
CA ARG A 846 -2.88 26.67 -5.97
C ARG A 846 -2.62 25.18 -6.04
N THR A 847 -1.37 24.79 -5.85
CA THR A 847 -1.01 23.37 -5.83
C THR A 847 -1.37 22.66 -4.52
N ASP A 848 -1.72 23.40 -3.46
CA ASP A 848 -2.07 22.93 -2.12
C ASP A 848 -3.25 23.74 -1.56
N TRP A 849 -4.19 23.07 -0.89
CA TRP A 849 -5.40 23.71 -0.33
C TRP A 849 -5.15 24.43 1.01
N GLY A 850 -3.91 24.41 1.53
CA GLY A 850 -3.44 25.22 2.67
C GLY A 850 -3.41 24.47 4.00
N TRP A 851 -4.21 23.42 4.19
CA TRP A 851 -4.30 22.72 5.49
C TRP A 851 -4.11 21.20 5.44
N GLY A 852 -3.93 20.58 4.27
CA GLY A 852 -3.91 19.11 4.19
C GLY A 852 -3.10 18.47 3.07
N GLY A 853 -2.52 19.22 2.14
CA GLY A 853 -1.67 18.67 1.08
C GLY A 853 -2.03 19.15 -0.32
N PRO A 854 -1.39 18.56 -1.35
CA PRO A 854 -1.54 18.99 -2.73
C PRO A 854 -2.80 18.45 -3.41
N PHE A 855 -3.43 19.26 -4.27
CA PHE A 855 -4.64 18.90 -5.02
C PHE A 855 -4.44 17.75 -6.00
N TYR A 856 -3.26 17.67 -6.63
CA TYR A 856 -3.01 16.79 -7.79
C TYR A 856 -3.94 17.08 -8.97
N GLN A 857 -4.16 18.37 -9.21
CA GLN A 857 -4.73 18.90 -10.44
C GLN A 857 -3.86 18.52 -11.65
N ALA A 858 -4.42 18.64 -12.85
CA ALA A 858 -3.69 18.37 -14.07
C ALA A 858 -2.53 19.37 -14.22
N GLU A 859 -1.38 18.87 -14.68
CA GLU A 859 -0.23 19.69 -15.00
C GLU A 859 0.24 19.32 -16.41
N THR A 860 0.21 20.27 -17.34
CA THR A 860 0.81 20.12 -18.67
C THR A 860 2.07 20.99 -18.78
N GLN A 861 2.87 20.81 -19.83
CA GLN A 861 4.05 21.66 -20.03
C GLN A 861 3.69 23.13 -20.31
N ASP A 862 2.47 23.38 -20.78
CA ASP A 862 2.01 24.69 -21.27
C ASP A 862 0.98 25.35 -20.35
N ASP A 863 0.51 24.67 -19.30
CA ASP A 863 -0.41 25.21 -18.31
C ASP A 863 0.26 25.41 -16.94
N ALA A 864 -0.13 26.47 -16.24
CA ALA A 864 0.35 26.79 -14.90
C ALA A 864 -0.31 25.92 -13.80
N GLY A 865 -1.06 24.88 -14.20
CA GLY A 865 -1.83 24.00 -13.31
C GLY A 865 -3.10 24.69 -12.82
N HIS A 866 -3.85 25.30 -13.73
CA HIS A 866 -5.14 25.90 -13.39
C HIS A 866 -6.17 24.80 -13.10
N HIS A 867 -7.07 25.06 -12.17
CA HIS A 867 -8.17 24.14 -11.87
C HIS A 867 -9.32 24.89 -11.18
N LEU A 868 -10.54 24.35 -11.27
CA LEU A 868 -11.71 24.94 -10.62
C LEU A 868 -11.84 24.44 -9.17
N TRP A 869 -11.57 25.34 -8.22
CA TRP A 869 -11.71 25.11 -6.79
C TRP A 869 -13.03 25.70 -6.27
N GLY A 870 -14.00 24.83 -5.99
CA GLY A 870 -15.36 25.23 -5.60
C GLY A 870 -15.48 25.78 -4.17
N PHE A 871 -14.44 25.68 -3.34
CA PHE A 871 -14.47 26.17 -1.95
C PHE A 871 -14.15 27.67 -1.81
N ASP A 872 -13.93 28.44 -2.87
CA ASP A 872 -13.43 29.83 -2.78
C ASP A 872 -13.97 30.60 -1.54
N PRO A 873 -13.13 30.84 -0.50
CA PRO A 873 -13.57 31.40 0.77
C PRO A 873 -14.05 32.84 0.62
N GLU A 874 -13.65 33.54 -0.45
CA GLU A 874 -14.11 34.90 -0.75
C GLU A 874 -15.50 34.90 -1.41
N ALA A 875 -15.91 33.78 -2.00
CA ALA A 875 -17.21 33.58 -2.65
C ALA A 875 -18.28 32.91 -1.77
N GLY A 876 -18.00 32.73 -0.48
CA GLY A 876 -18.90 32.09 0.50
C GLY A 876 -18.51 30.67 0.90
N GLY A 877 -17.43 30.13 0.32
CA GLY A 877 -16.90 28.80 0.59
C GLY A 877 -17.94 27.69 0.54
N ASP A 878 -17.92 26.82 1.54
CA ASP A 878 -18.83 25.68 1.71
C ASP A 878 -20.33 26.03 1.76
N ASP A 879 -20.71 27.31 1.86
CA ASP A 879 -22.12 27.74 1.85
C ASP A 879 -22.57 28.28 0.48
N ALA A 880 -21.65 28.45 -0.47
CA ALA A 880 -21.98 28.85 -1.82
C ALA A 880 -22.66 27.70 -2.56
N THR A 881 -23.62 28.01 -3.44
CA THR A 881 -24.26 27.02 -4.32
C THR A 881 -24.32 27.56 -5.74
N GLY A 882 -24.42 26.70 -6.74
CA GLY A 882 -24.49 27.12 -8.13
C GLY A 882 -24.47 25.99 -9.15
N VAL A 883 -24.62 26.35 -10.42
CA VAL A 883 -24.53 25.43 -11.55
C VAL A 883 -23.66 26.07 -12.62
N LEU A 884 -22.66 25.35 -13.09
CA LEU A 884 -21.78 25.71 -14.21
C LEU A 884 -22.02 24.75 -15.38
N ARG A 885 -22.03 25.28 -16.60
CA ARG A 885 -22.30 24.48 -17.81
C ARG A 885 -21.28 24.74 -18.91
N SER A 886 -20.75 23.69 -19.54
CA SER A 886 -19.84 23.81 -20.67
C SER A 886 -20.56 24.22 -21.97
N ALA A 887 -19.77 24.52 -23.02
CA ALA A 887 -20.29 24.55 -24.39
C ALA A 887 -20.95 23.21 -24.78
N THR A 888 -21.98 23.27 -25.63
CA THR A 888 -22.62 22.08 -26.20
C THR A 888 -21.84 21.58 -27.42
N VAL A 889 -21.44 20.32 -27.39
CA VAL A 889 -20.62 19.65 -28.43
C VAL A 889 -21.30 18.39 -28.94
N VAL A 890 -20.79 17.81 -30.03
CA VAL A 890 -21.21 16.49 -30.53
C VAL A 890 -20.21 15.45 -30.04
N LEU A 891 -20.67 14.45 -29.30
CA LEU A 891 -19.80 13.38 -28.80
C LEU A 891 -19.25 12.57 -29.99
N GLY A 892 -17.94 12.35 -30.01
CA GLY A 892 -17.22 11.61 -31.04
C GLY A 892 -16.26 10.59 -30.42
N GLY A 893 -15.25 10.19 -31.19
CA GLY A 893 -14.20 9.27 -30.74
C GLY A 893 -14.74 7.92 -30.25
N ASP A 894 -14.27 7.50 -29.08
CA ASP A 894 -14.67 6.28 -28.37
C ASP A 894 -15.83 6.52 -27.39
N GLY A 895 -16.32 7.76 -27.27
CA GLY A 895 -17.38 8.13 -26.34
C GLY A 895 -16.95 8.11 -24.87
N LEU A 896 -15.66 7.92 -24.56
CA LEU A 896 -15.17 7.95 -23.18
C LEU A 896 -14.92 9.40 -22.76
N VAL A 897 -15.71 9.89 -21.80
CA VAL A 897 -15.49 11.19 -21.17
C VAL A 897 -14.73 10.96 -19.87
N ASP A 898 -13.67 11.71 -19.63
CA ASP A 898 -13.02 11.71 -18.32
C ASP A 898 -12.79 13.10 -17.76
N LEU A 899 -12.70 13.19 -16.44
CA LEU A 899 -12.51 14.42 -15.71
C LEU A 899 -11.87 14.16 -14.36
N LEU A 900 -11.17 15.16 -13.83
CA LEU A 900 -10.77 15.22 -12.44
C LEU A 900 -11.91 15.80 -11.60
N VAL A 901 -12.23 15.15 -10.49
CA VAL A 901 -13.25 15.61 -9.53
C VAL A 901 -12.77 15.46 -8.09
N SER A 902 -13.06 16.43 -7.23
CA SER A 902 -12.88 16.32 -5.77
C SER A 902 -13.91 17.16 -5.01
N GLY A 903 -13.74 17.35 -3.71
CA GLY A 903 -14.71 18.02 -2.82
C GLY A 903 -15.67 17.04 -2.16
N GLY A 904 -16.88 17.50 -1.86
CA GLY A 904 -17.91 16.76 -1.13
C GLY A 904 -18.40 15.50 -1.84
N ASN A 905 -18.98 14.58 -1.07
CA ASN A 905 -19.47 13.28 -1.53
C ASN A 905 -21.00 13.23 -1.42
N ASP A 906 -21.66 13.98 -2.30
CA ASP A 906 -23.12 13.99 -2.42
C ASP A 906 -23.49 13.83 -3.91
N PRO A 907 -23.65 12.61 -4.43
CA PRO A 907 -23.90 12.39 -5.85
C PRO A 907 -25.22 13.00 -6.35
N ASP A 908 -26.14 13.37 -5.45
CA ASP A 908 -27.44 13.94 -5.80
C ASP A 908 -27.43 15.48 -5.83
N ARG A 909 -26.46 16.13 -5.17
CA ARG A 909 -26.41 17.59 -5.02
C ARG A 909 -25.06 18.23 -5.35
N LEU A 910 -23.98 17.47 -5.31
CA LEU A 910 -22.60 17.86 -5.61
C LEU A 910 -22.07 16.93 -6.70
N TYR A 911 -22.16 17.30 -7.97
CA TYR A 911 -21.71 16.41 -9.04
C TYR A 911 -21.29 17.15 -10.32
N ALA A 912 -20.41 16.52 -11.08
CA ALA A 912 -20.18 16.83 -12.48
C ALA A 912 -20.88 15.76 -13.33
N ALA A 913 -21.65 16.18 -14.34
CA ALA A 913 -22.50 15.31 -15.14
C ALA A 913 -22.36 15.60 -16.63
N VAL A 914 -22.44 14.55 -17.45
CA VAL A 914 -22.64 14.68 -18.89
C VAL A 914 -24.14 14.61 -19.16
N VAL A 915 -24.67 15.63 -19.84
CA VAL A 915 -26.10 15.83 -20.04
C VAL A 915 -26.41 15.88 -21.53
N ARG A 916 -27.44 15.13 -21.95
CA ARG A 916 -27.97 15.19 -23.31
C ARG A 916 -28.65 16.53 -23.55
N ALA A 917 -28.23 17.23 -24.58
CA ALA A 917 -28.73 18.57 -24.88
C ALA A 917 -30.19 18.60 -25.38
N ALA A 918 -30.68 17.49 -25.94
CA ALA A 918 -32.02 17.43 -26.54
C ALA A 918 -33.16 17.44 -25.49
N ASP A 919 -32.94 16.80 -24.34
CA ASP A 919 -33.99 16.56 -23.33
C ASP A 919 -33.55 16.85 -21.89
N GLY A 920 -32.27 17.17 -21.65
CA GLY A 920 -31.73 17.43 -20.32
C GLY A 920 -31.47 16.17 -19.50
N THR A 921 -31.49 14.98 -20.10
CA THR A 921 -31.21 13.72 -19.40
C THR A 921 -29.74 13.66 -18.99
N VAL A 922 -29.48 13.44 -17.70
CA VAL A 922 -28.14 13.11 -17.18
C VAL A 922 -27.79 11.71 -17.67
N LEU A 923 -26.76 11.61 -18.51
CA LEU A 923 -26.30 10.33 -19.07
C LEU A 923 -25.36 9.61 -18.10
N ALA A 924 -24.45 10.37 -17.48
CA ALA A 924 -23.55 9.89 -16.45
C ALA A 924 -23.14 11.05 -15.54
N ARG A 925 -22.76 10.74 -14.29
CA ARG A 925 -22.31 11.74 -13.31
C ARG A 925 -21.26 11.18 -12.34
N ALA A 926 -20.47 12.08 -11.78
CA ALA A 926 -19.45 11.79 -10.78
C ALA A 926 -19.48 12.86 -9.66
N THR A 927 -19.09 12.46 -8.45
CA THR A 927 -18.98 13.35 -7.28
C THR A 927 -17.61 13.15 -6.60
N GLY A 928 -17.27 14.04 -5.66
CA GLY A 928 -16.10 13.94 -4.81
C GLY A 928 -16.19 12.83 -3.78
N ARG A 929 -15.22 12.76 -2.87
CA ARG A 929 -15.15 11.73 -1.81
C ARG A 929 -15.03 12.31 -0.40
N GLY A 930 -15.30 13.60 -0.23
CA GLY A 930 -15.03 14.33 1.01
C GLY A 930 -13.53 14.53 1.22
N VAL A 931 -12.81 14.83 0.12
CA VAL A 931 -11.37 15.13 0.09
C VAL A 931 -11.10 16.16 -1.01
N GLU A 932 -10.11 17.03 -0.81
CA GLU A 932 -9.70 18.06 -1.79
C GLU A 932 -8.84 17.48 -2.93
N GLN A 933 -8.17 16.36 -2.69
CA GLN A 933 -7.37 15.69 -3.70
C GLN A 933 -8.24 15.21 -4.88
N TYR A 934 -7.88 15.64 -6.09
CA TYR A 934 -8.49 15.21 -7.34
C TYR A 934 -8.30 13.72 -7.58
N ARG A 935 -9.33 13.13 -8.20
CA ARG A 935 -9.31 11.78 -8.76
C ARG A 935 -9.89 11.82 -10.16
N ARG A 936 -9.35 11.00 -11.06
CA ARG A 936 -9.89 10.88 -12.41
C ARG A 936 -11.09 9.96 -12.42
N VAL A 937 -12.16 10.35 -13.11
CA VAL A 937 -13.32 9.51 -13.36
C VAL A 937 -13.48 9.36 -14.86
N VAL A 938 -13.68 8.13 -15.31
CA VAL A 938 -14.01 7.82 -16.69
C VAL A 938 -15.49 7.43 -16.75
N LEU A 939 -16.22 8.04 -17.66
CA LEU A 939 -17.62 7.82 -17.94
C LEU A 939 -17.73 7.23 -19.34
N ASP A 940 -18.17 5.98 -19.45
CA ASP A 940 -18.41 5.34 -20.74
C ASP A 940 -19.76 5.80 -21.31
N LEU A 941 -19.69 6.58 -22.39
CA LEU A 941 -20.84 7.06 -23.14
C LEU A 941 -20.78 6.61 -24.60
N SER A 942 -20.15 5.46 -24.86
CA SER A 942 -20.02 4.89 -26.21
C SER A 942 -21.36 4.67 -26.91
N GLU A 943 -22.43 4.36 -26.16
CA GLU A 943 -23.80 4.25 -26.67
C GLU A 943 -24.42 5.58 -27.14
N HIS A 944 -23.81 6.72 -26.78
CA HIS A 944 -24.29 8.07 -27.05
C HIS A 944 -23.45 8.83 -28.09
N ILE A 945 -22.53 8.15 -28.79
CA ILE A 945 -21.72 8.77 -29.84
C ILE A 945 -22.62 9.38 -30.93
N GLY A 946 -22.33 10.63 -31.30
CA GLY A 946 -23.11 11.42 -32.26
C GLY A 946 -24.23 12.25 -31.62
N GLU A 947 -24.54 12.05 -30.34
CA GLU A 947 -25.47 12.91 -29.61
C GLU A 947 -24.84 14.28 -29.29
N ARG A 948 -25.70 15.30 -29.17
CA ARG A 948 -25.30 16.62 -28.65
C ARG A 948 -25.33 16.58 -27.13
N ILE A 949 -24.20 16.89 -26.49
CA ILE A 949 -24.03 16.84 -25.04
C ILE A 949 -23.38 18.12 -24.51
N TYR A 950 -23.53 18.37 -23.21
CA TYR A 950 -22.72 19.34 -22.45
C TYR A 950 -22.37 18.75 -21.08
N VAL A 951 -21.32 19.29 -20.46
CA VAL A 951 -20.96 18.97 -19.07
C VAL A 951 -21.59 20.01 -18.15
N GLU A 952 -22.18 19.56 -17.05
CA GLU A 952 -22.77 20.39 -16.00
C GLU A 952 -22.11 20.08 -14.67
N VAL A 953 -21.59 21.10 -13.99
CA VAL A 953 -21.06 21.02 -12.62
C VAL A 953 -22.10 21.64 -11.69
N VAL A 954 -22.55 20.87 -10.72
CA VAL A 954 -23.67 21.21 -9.84
C VAL A 954 -23.20 21.22 -8.41
N ASP A 955 -23.47 22.33 -7.75
CA ASP A 955 -23.33 22.52 -6.31
C ASP A 955 -24.63 23.01 -5.69
N ARG A 956 -25.23 22.19 -4.82
CA ARG A 956 -26.49 22.50 -4.11
C ARG A 956 -26.41 22.17 -2.62
N THR A 957 -25.22 21.97 -2.09
CA THR A 957 -25.03 21.59 -0.69
C THR A 957 -24.42 22.77 0.08
N THR A 958 -24.73 22.87 1.38
CA THR A 958 -24.18 23.91 2.27
C THR A 958 -23.60 23.25 3.51
N GLY A 959 -22.70 23.94 4.21
CA GLY A 959 -21.98 23.41 5.36
C GLY A 959 -20.77 22.55 4.96
N GLY A 960 -20.08 21.96 5.94
CA GLY A 960 -18.79 21.29 5.70
C GLY A 960 -18.81 20.30 4.52
N TRP A 961 -17.88 20.48 3.58
CA TRP A 961 -17.82 19.77 2.28
C TRP A 961 -18.94 20.12 1.29
N GLY A 962 -19.61 21.27 1.46
CA GLY A 962 -20.58 21.84 0.54
C GLY A 962 -19.89 22.52 -0.65
N HIS A 963 -19.00 21.79 -1.33
CA HIS A 963 -18.38 22.23 -2.55
C HIS A 963 -18.00 21.07 -3.47
N ILE A 964 -17.87 21.34 -4.76
CA ILE A 964 -17.28 20.40 -5.73
C ILE A 964 -16.15 21.07 -6.52
N ASN A 965 -15.06 20.34 -6.70
CA ASN A 965 -13.94 20.78 -7.51
C ASN A 965 -13.91 19.97 -8.80
N VAL A 966 -13.58 20.61 -9.92
CA VAL A 966 -13.48 19.96 -11.23
C VAL A 966 -12.23 20.43 -11.94
N ASP A 967 -11.61 19.53 -12.71
CA ASP A 967 -10.48 19.84 -13.56
C ASP A 967 -10.42 18.88 -14.76
N ASP A 968 -9.66 19.23 -15.80
CA ASP A 968 -9.29 18.38 -16.94
C ASP A 968 -10.45 17.56 -17.55
N VAL A 969 -11.52 18.25 -17.98
CA VAL A 969 -12.78 17.70 -18.48
C VAL A 969 -12.68 17.26 -19.95
N ASN A 970 -12.05 16.11 -20.17
CA ASN A 970 -11.81 15.54 -21.49
C ASN A 970 -13.07 14.92 -22.10
N VAL A 971 -13.64 15.62 -23.09
CA VAL A 971 -14.72 15.11 -23.95
C VAL A 971 -14.16 14.89 -25.36
N PRO A 972 -14.29 13.69 -25.96
CA PRO A 972 -13.91 13.49 -27.35
C PRO A 972 -14.94 14.19 -28.26
N VAL A 973 -14.60 15.36 -28.79
CA VAL A 973 -15.49 16.14 -29.65
C VAL A 973 -15.33 15.72 -31.11
N ARG A 974 -16.45 15.43 -31.78
CA ARG A 974 -16.45 15.11 -33.21
C ARG A 974 -15.98 16.32 -34.03
N ARG A 975 -14.91 16.15 -34.81
CA ARG A 975 -14.46 17.14 -35.81
C ARG A 975 -15.57 17.44 -36.81
N GLN A 976 -15.77 18.73 -37.09
CA GLN A 976 -16.77 19.21 -38.05
C GLN A 976 -16.33 19.00 -39.49
#